data_AF-A0A178W499-F1
#
_entry.id   AF-A0A178W499-F1
#
_cell.length_a   1.000
_cell.length_b   1.000
_cell.length_c   1.000
_cell.angle_alpha   90.00
_cell.angle_beta   90.00
_cell.angle_gamma   90.00
#
_symmetry.space_group_name_H-M   'P 1'
#
loop_
_entity.id
_entity.type
_entity.pdbx_description
1 polymer ?
#
loop_
_entity_poly.entity_id
_entity_poly.type
_entity_poly.pdbx_seq_one_letter_code
_entity_poly.pdbx_strand_id
1 'polypeptide(L)'
;MESLLNFDDVGVKIVGIVGPAGIGKSTIARALCSGLSNRFHQRTCFMDNLMENCKIGLSEYSLKLHLQEQLLSKVLNLNGIRISHLRVIQERLHDKKILIILDDVESLVQLEALANISWFGPGTRVIVTTENKEILQQHGINDIYQVGFPSKSEALTIFCLSAFRQTSPPDGFIKLTCEVVKICGNLPLGLHVLGSSLRGKSQADWIDELPRLKICLDGRIESVLKMGYESLHEKDQVLFLLIGVFLNYAHVDHVTSMLAKTNLDVSLGLKNLAKKYLIQRESSIVVMHHLLQVMATQVISKQERSKRQILVDANEIRYVLEMAEGNGTIIGLSFDVAEINELRISATAFERMCNLAFLKLYNGIHAEKAQLHIPDEMEFPRRLKLLHWEAYPKKSLPLGLCLDNIVKFNMAYSKLEKLWEGTLPLANLKEMNLAVSTHLKELPDLSKATNLENLNLSGCTALVKISSSIVNLHKLSELGMSTCQSLEVIPTLINLASLERIWMFQSSRLRVFPDIPTNVKEIEIYDTGVEELPASLMHCTRLTTLDICSNRNFKTFSTHLPTCISRLSLSNSGIEKITACIKGLPNLQSLVLTGCKKLKSLPELPGSLELLSAEDCESLERVSNPLNTPNAVLTFTNCIKLGAQARRAIIKGSFVRGWALLPGGEIPAKFDHQVRGNSLTIPHSTSNRFKVCVVISPNHQYVKFMELELLCRCKVIGNSVNSTDMKFNLFRVSEYRTKHLLIFHSSLTFIDASEVSRKIVLEFTSKNHVLDIIECGVQILTDESDGSNNESDEASDKESDCESGEASSNKEDDEESYKSQSREASEEKDEGISDDGNHESLSRKRKRITSAPIAVAFSFVVVDATPPPTYGFHMRIDEDEPSNGFHMRIDEEDDDSFANETSESEFGEASDKEDNEEGEEFESLFEDRDEDNAHDGDYGSISSKFLHM
;
A
#
# COMPACT_ATOMS: atom_id res chain seq x y z
N MET A 1 -9.35 -9.94 -22.84
CA MET A 1 -8.76 -10.15 -24.19
C MET A 1 -9.78 -10.59 -25.22
N GLU A 2 -10.50 -11.71 -25.05
CA GLU A 2 -11.48 -12.19 -26.05
C GLU A 2 -12.52 -11.13 -26.47
N SER A 3 -12.97 -10.29 -25.52
CA SER A 3 -13.84 -9.14 -25.77
C SER A 3 -13.27 -8.10 -26.75
N LEU A 4 -11.97 -7.81 -26.68
CA LEU A 4 -11.29 -6.90 -27.62
C LEU A 4 -11.16 -7.53 -29.00
N LEU A 5 -10.84 -8.83 -29.03
CA LEU A 5 -10.75 -9.62 -30.26
C LEU A 5 -12.12 -9.77 -30.95
N ASN A 6 -13.24 -9.67 -30.22
CA ASN A 6 -14.62 -9.65 -30.71
C ASN A 6 -14.86 -10.63 -31.87
N PHE A 7 -15.00 -11.92 -31.58
CA PHE A 7 -15.06 -12.96 -32.63
C PHE A 7 -16.35 -12.95 -33.47
N ASP A 8 -17.38 -12.23 -33.01
CA ASP A 8 -18.66 -12.06 -33.71
C ASP A 8 -18.57 -10.95 -34.79
N ASP A 9 -17.52 -10.13 -34.77
CA ASP A 9 -17.23 -9.12 -35.79
C ASP A 9 -16.65 -9.77 -37.06
N VAL A 10 -17.33 -9.56 -38.19
CA VAL A 10 -16.91 -10.06 -39.52
C VAL A 10 -15.73 -9.26 -40.08
N GLY A 11 -15.45 -8.07 -39.54
CA GLY A 11 -14.31 -7.24 -39.93
C GLY A 11 -12.94 -7.85 -39.60
N VAL A 12 -11.89 -7.13 -39.97
CA VAL A 12 -10.50 -7.41 -39.58
C VAL A 12 -10.16 -6.53 -38.37
N LYS A 13 -9.61 -7.14 -37.31
CA LYS A 13 -9.26 -6.44 -36.06
C LYS A 13 -7.77 -6.58 -35.75
N ILE A 14 -7.19 -5.51 -35.20
CA ILE A 14 -5.80 -5.44 -34.73
C ILE A 14 -5.84 -5.02 -33.27
N VAL A 15 -5.25 -5.82 -32.39
CA VAL A 15 -5.27 -5.60 -30.93
C VAL A 15 -3.84 -5.56 -30.39
N GLY A 16 -3.50 -4.49 -29.68
CA GLY A 16 -2.22 -4.36 -29.00
C GLY A 16 -2.21 -5.00 -27.60
N ILE A 17 -1.08 -5.57 -27.20
CA ILE A 17 -0.78 -6.07 -25.85
C ILE A 17 0.44 -5.28 -25.35
N VAL A 18 0.26 -4.46 -24.31
CA VAL A 18 1.29 -3.54 -23.79
C VAL A 18 1.61 -3.81 -22.33
N GLY A 19 2.87 -3.61 -21.95
CA GLY A 19 3.33 -3.72 -20.56
C GLY A 19 4.85 -3.91 -20.45
N PRO A 20 5.41 -3.89 -19.23
CA PRO A 20 6.85 -3.89 -18.99
C PRO A 20 7.61 -5.13 -19.51
N ALA A 21 8.92 -4.97 -19.67
CA ALA A 21 9.87 -6.05 -19.84
C ALA A 21 9.66 -7.15 -18.79
N GLY A 22 9.59 -8.41 -19.24
CA GLY A 22 9.39 -9.57 -18.36
C GLY A 22 7.97 -9.77 -17.79
N ILE A 23 6.97 -8.96 -18.16
CA ILE A 23 5.57 -9.12 -17.68
C ILE A 23 4.84 -10.34 -18.30
N GLY A 24 5.41 -10.95 -19.35
CA GLY A 24 4.84 -12.12 -20.02
C GLY A 24 3.96 -11.84 -21.23
N LYS A 25 4.10 -10.68 -21.90
CA LYS A 25 3.37 -10.33 -23.15
C LYS A 25 3.39 -11.47 -24.17
N SER A 26 4.59 -11.93 -24.52
CA SER A 26 4.89 -13.03 -25.45
C SER A 26 4.26 -14.35 -25.00
N THR A 27 4.24 -14.62 -23.69
CA THR A 27 3.60 -15.81 -23.10
C THR A 27 2.08 -15.76 -23.26
N ILE A 28 1.45 -14.61 -23.00
CA ILE A 28 0.02 -14.38 -23.22
C ILE A 28 -0.32 -14.54 -24.71
N ALA A 29 0.47 -13.95 -25.61
CA ALA A 29 0.28 -14.09 -27.05
C ALA A 29 0.41 -15.55 -27.51
N ARG A 30 1.39 -16.30 -27.00
CA ARG A 30 1.61 -17.72 -27.33
C ARG A 30 0.49 -18.63 -26.79
N ALA A 31 -0.07 -18.34 -25.61
CA ALA A 31 -1.24 -19.02 -25.07
C ALA A 31 -2.54 -18.70 -25.85
N LEU A 32 -2.70 -17.46 -26.32
CA LEU A 32 -3.78 -17.08 -27.22
C LEU A 32 -3.64 -17.79 -28.59
N CYS A 33 -2.42 -17.92 -29.11
CA CYS A 33 -2.16 -18.64 -30.36
C CYS A 33 -2.65 -20.09 -30.30
N SER A 34 -2.22 -20.84 -29.28
CA SER A 34 -2.59 -22.26 -29.13
C SER A 34 -4.10 -22.42 -28.90
N GLY A 35 -4.68 -21.66 -27.98
CA GLY A 35 -6.11 -21.74 -27.64
C GLY A 35 -7.05 -21.31 -28.78
N LEU A 36 -6.65 -20.36 -29.62
CA LEU A 36 -7.48 -19.84 -30.71
C LEU A 36 -7.25 -20.52 -32.06
N SER A 37 -6.13 -21.22 -32.26
CA SER A 37 -5.72 -21.88 -33.51
C SER A 37 -6.84 -22.61 -34.29
N ASN A 38 -7.68 -23.36 -33.57
CA ASN A 38 -8.81 -24.10 -34.12
C ASN A 38 -9.88 -23.19 -34.76
N ARG A 39 -10.12 -21.98 -34.23
CA ARG A 39 -11.07 -21.00 -34.78
C ARG A 39 -10.62 -20.37 -36.12
N PHE A 40 -9.38 -20.64 -36.53
CA PHE A 40 -8.74 -20.13 -37.75
C PHE A 40 -8.30 -21.26 -38.71
N HIS A 41 -8.81 -22.48 -38.54
CA HIS A 41 -8.46 -23.65 -39.37
C HIS A 41 -6.93 -23.89 -39.43
N GLN A 42 -6.23 -23.72 -38.29
CA GLN A 42 -4.77 -23.83 -38.17
C GLN A 42 -3.97 -22.81 -39.01
N ARG A 43 -4.61 -21.79 -39.60
CA ARG A 43 -3.94 -20.65 -40.28
C ARG A 43 -3.48 -19.62 -39.26
N THR A 44 -2.48 -20.01 -38.48
CA THR A 44 -1.84 -19.19 -37.44
C THR A 44 -0.41 -18.84 -37.86
N CYS A 45 -0.03 -17.55 -37.82
CA CYS A 45 1.34 -17.11 -37.98
C CYS A 45 1.81 -16.41 -36.70
N PHE A 46 2.97 -16.84 -36.18
CA PHE A 46 3.64 -16.20 -35.06
C PHE A 46 4.99 -15.65 -35.55
N MET A 47 5.21 -14.34 -35.40
CA MET A 47 6.46 -13.67 -35.72
C MET A 47 7.17 -13.30 -34.41
N ASP A 48 7.89 -14.27 -33.85
CA ASP A 48 8.81 -14.08 -32.71
C ASP A 48 9.94 -13.11 -33.08
N ASN A 49 10.46 -12.38 -32.08
CA ASN A 49 11.69 -11.57 -32.14
C ASN A 49 11.79 -10.59 -33.34
N LEU A 50 10.80 -9.71 -33.51
CA LEU A 50 10.87 -8.65 -34.52
C LEU A 50 12.00 -7.62 -34.26
N MET A 51 12.46 -7.53 -33.02
CA MET A 51 13.69 -6.85 -32.56
C MET A 51 14.95 -7.30 -33.34
N GLU A 52 15.32 -8.58 -33.27
CA GLU A 52 16.57 -9.12 -33.86
C GLU A 52 16.62 -9.02 -35.39
N ASN A 53 15.47 -8.85 -36.04
CA ASN A 53 15.36 -8.75 -37.49
C ASN A 53 15.73 -7.35 -38.04
N CYS A 54 15.95 -6.36 -37.18
CA CYS A 54 16.38 -5.01 -37.57
C CYS A 54 17.87 -4.95 -37.93
N LYS A 55 18.24 -5.50 -39.09
CA LYS A 55 19.61 -5.42 -39.62
C LYS A 55 20.03 -3.96 -39.85
N ILE A 56 20.99 -3.51 -39.05
CA ILE A 56 21.64 -2.19 -39.15
C ILE A 56 22.14 -1.99 -40.59
N GLY A 57 21.75 -0.88 -41.23
CA GLY A 57 22.14 -0.53 -42.60
C GLY A 57 21.10 -0.79 -43.70
N LEU A 58 19.94 -1.36 -43.40
CA LEU A 58 18.81 -1.39 -44.36
C LEU A 58 18.07 -0.05 -44.40
N SER A 59 17.57 0.32 -45.59
CA SER A 59 16.58 1.40 -45.71
C SER A 59 15.20 0.94 -45.21
N GLU A 60 14.33 1.87 -44.82
CA GLU A 60 12.96 1.54 -44.38
C GLU A 60 12.19 0.70 -45.40
N TYR A 61 12.34 1.00 -46.70
CA TYR A 61 11.66 0.25 -47.76
C TYR A 61 12.19 -1.19 -47.86
N SER A 62 13.50 -1.38 -47.75
CA SER A 62 14.11 -2.72 -47.73
C SER A 62 13.73 -3.52 -46.47
N LEU A 63 13.64 -2.86 -45.31
CA LEU A 63 13.16 -3.48 -44.08
C LEU A 63 11.68 -3.88 -44.19
N LYS A 64 10.83 -2.98 -44.69
CA LYS A 64 9.41 -3.24 -44.97
C LYS A 64 9.25 -4.45 -45.92
N LEU A 65 10.01 -4.52 -47.01
CA LEU A 65 10.00 -5.67 -47.93
C LEU A 65 10.36 -6.97 -47.22
N HIS A 66 11.47 -6.99 -46.48
CA HIS A 66 11.97 -8.21 -45.83
C HIS A 66 11.00 -8.74 -44.76
N LEU A 67 10.39 -7.86 -43.97
CA LEU A 67 9.37 -8.24 -42.99
C LEU A 67 8.15 -8.89 -43.67
N GLN A 68 7.70 -8.35 -44.82
CA GLN A 68 6.61 -8.96 -45.58
C GLN A 68 6.97 -10.33 -46.17
N GLU A 69 8.22 -10.54 -46.61
CA GLU A 69 8.73 -11.87 -47.04
C GLU A 69 8.70 -12.90 -45.90
N GLN A 70 9.07 -12.50 -44.69
CA GLN A 70 9.00 -13.35 -43.50
C GLN A 70 7.55 -13.69 -43.12
N LEU A 71 6.64 -12.71 -43.15
CA LEU A 71 5.21 -12.96 -42.88
C LEU A 71 4.64 -13.92 -43.93
N LEU A 72 4.86 -13.65 -45.23
CA LEU A 72 4.32 -14.46 -46.31
C LEU A 72 4.87 -15.89 -46.31
N SER A 73 6.15 -16.10 -45.99
CA SER A 73 6.74 -17.43 -45.92
C SER A 73 6.16 -18.25 -44.76
N LYS A 74 6.01 -17.65 -43.56
CA LYS A 74 5.33 -18.28 -42.40
C LYS A 74 3.83 -18.52 -42.63
N VAL A 75 3.10 -17.58 -43.24
CA VAL A 75 1.64 -17.69 -43.49
C VAL A 75 1.30 -18.72 -44.58
N LEU A 76 2.16 -18.85 -45.60
CA LEU A 76 1.92 -19.75 -46.75
C LEU A 76 2.66 -21.09 -46.64
N ASN A 77 3.51 -21.28 -45.63
CA ASN A 77 4.45 -22.41 -45.51
C ASN A 77 5.35 -22.58 -46.75
N LEU A 78 5.89 -21.46 -47.26
CA LEU A 78 6.72 -21.40 -48.47
C LEU A 78 8.05 -20.72 -48.19
N ASN A 79 9.13 -21.50 -48.15
CA ASN A 79 10.48 -20.99 -47.96
C ASN A 79 10.97 -20.22 -49.20
N GLY A 80 11.76 -19.15 -48.98
CA GLY A 80 12.44 -18.43 -50.06
C GLY A 80 11.55 -17.53 -50.92
N ILE A 81 10.37 -17.13 -50.45
CA ILE A 81 9.58 -16.06 -51.11
C ILE A 81 10.46 -14.79 -51.21
N ARG A 82 10.54 -14.25 -52.43
CA ARG A 82 10.96 -12.86 -52.67
C ARG A 82 9.78 -12.04 -53.17
N ILE A 83 9.69 -10.77 -52.77
CA ILE A 83 8.66 -9.85 -53.26
C ILE A 83 9.27 -8.63 -53.95
N SER A 84 8.59 -8.12 -54.98
CA SER A 84 9.04 -6.94 -55.73
C SER A 84 8.54 -5.61 -55.15
N HIS A 85 7.47 -5.65 -54.33
CA HIS A 85 6.77 -4.46 -53.86
C HIS A 85 5.85 -4.78 -52.66
N LEU A 86 5.46 -3.75 -51.90
CA LEU A 86 4.78 -3.87 -50.60
C LEU A 86 3.27 -4.21 -50.63
N ARG A 87 2.69 -4.55 -51.80
CA ARG A 87 1.26 -4.94 -51.91
C ARG A 87 1.05 -6.45 -51.98
N VAL A 88 2.12 -7.25 -52.05
CA VAL A 88 2.02 -8.72 -52.21
C VAL A 88 1.31 -9.41 -51.03
N ILE A 89 1.28 -8.80 -49.83
CA ILE A 89 0.41 -9.27 -48.74
C ILE A 89 -1.06 -9.14 -49.15
N GLN A 90 -1.50 -7.95 -49.58
CA GLN A 90 -2.88 -7.70 -50.00
C GLN A 90 -3.28 -8.61 -51.17
N GLU A 91 -2.43 -8.73 -52.19
CA GLU A 91 -2.67 -9.61 -53.35
C GLU A 91 -2.84 -11.10 -52.97
N ARG A 92 -2.27 -11.53 -51.84
CA ARG A 92 -2.24 -12.96 -51.44
C ARG A 92 -3.11 -13.30 -50.23
N LEU A 93 -3.49 -12.34 -49.38
CA LEU A 93 -4.17 -12.60 -48.10
C LEU A 93 -5.53 -11.89 -47.94
N HIS A 94 -5.94 -11.01 -48.86
CA HIS A 94 -7.21 -10.26 -48.80
C HIS A 94 -8.47 -11.16 -48.85
N ASP A 95 -8.37 -12.42 -49.25
CA ASP A 95 -9.45 -13.42 -49.22
C ASP A 95 -9.43 -14.33 -47.98
N LYS A 96 -8.39 -14.25 -47.14
CA LYS A 96 -8.10 -15.26 -46.11
C LYS A 96 -8.37 -14.75 -44.69
N LYS A 97 -9.12 -15.56 -43.93
CA LYS A 97 -9.20 -15.48 -42.46
C LYS A 97 -7.96 -16.12 -41.84
N ILE A 98 -7.20 -15.35 -41.06
CA ILE A 98 -5.90 -15.72 -40.47
C ILE A 98 -5.83 -15.22 -39.02
N LEU A 99 -5.05 -15.88 -38.16
CA LEU A 99 -4.57 -15.31 -36.89
C LEU A 99 -3.08 -14.98 -37.05
N ILE A 100 -2.72 -13.72 -36.87
CA ILE A 100 -1.33 -13.23 -36.96
C ILE A 100 -0.92 -12.69 -35.59
N ILE A 101 0.28 -13.04 -35.15
CA ILE A 101 0.90 -12.50 -33.93
C ILE A 101 2.23 -11.90 -34.32
N LEU A 102 2.42 -10.63 -33.96
CA LEU A 102 3.65 -9.86 -34.13
C LEU A 102 4.23 -9.63 -32.74
N ASP A 103 5.32 -10.33 -32.39
CA ASP A 103 5.88 -10.34 -31.04
C ASP A 103 7.08 -9.38 -30.94
N ASP A 104 7.07 -8.57 -29.88
CA ASP A 104 8.05 -7.55 -29.53
C ASP A 104 8.37 -6.57 -30.66
N VAL A 105 7.33 -5.82 -31.06
CA VAL A 105 7.41 -4.70 -32.01
C VAL A 105 7.89 -3.43 -31.31
N GLU A 106 8.89 -2.75 -31.86
CA GLU A 106 9.53 -1.58 -31.23
C GLU A 106 9.32 -0.27 -32.01
N SER A 107 9.01 -0.35 -33.31
CA SER A 107 8.95 0.79 -34.23
C SER A 107 7.64 0.88 -35.02
N LEU A 108 7.26 2.10 -35.39
CA LEU A 108 6.14 2.35 -36.30
C LEU A 108 6.37 1.71 -37.69
N VAL A 109 7.62 1.69 -38.16
CA VAL A 109 8.04 1.10 -39.45
C VAL A 109 7.70 -0.40 -39.54
N GLN A 110 7.84 -1.15 -38.44
CA GLN A 110 7.44 -2.57 -38.37
C GLN A 110 5.90 -2.75 -38.42
N LEU A 111 5.14 -1.86 -37.78
CA LEU A 111 3.67 -1.88 -37.86
C LEU A 111 3.20 -1.56 -39.29
N GLU A 112 3.73 -0.50 -39.89
CA GLU A 112 3.44 -0.13 -41.28
C GLU A 112 3.85 -1.21 -42.30
N ALA A 113 4.80 -2.09 -41.95
CA ALA A 113 5.21 -3.21 -42.78
C ALA A 113 4.23 -4.40 -42.74
N LEU A 114 3.56 -4.63 -41.61
CA LEU A 114 2.93 -5.92 -41.26
C LEU A 114 1.46 -5.84 -40.83
N ALA A 115 0.98 -4.68 -40.37
CA ALA A 115 -0.24 -4.55 -39.58
C ALA A 115 -1.31 -3.63 -40.21
N ASN A 116 -1.51 -3.69 -41.52
CA ASN A 116 -2.56 -2.89 -42.19
C ASN A 116 -3.86 -3.70 -42.40
N ILE A 117 -4.99 -3.17 -41.90
CA ILE A 117 -6.33 -3.78 -41.95
C ILE A 117 -6.74 -4.13 -43.39
N SER A 118 -6.36 -3.32 -44.39
CA SER A 118 -6.78 -3.45 -45.79
C SER A 118 -6.14 -4.62 -46.56
N TRP A 119 -5.23 -5.37 -45.95
CA TRP A 119 -4.49 -6.46 -46.59
C TRP A 119 -5.06 -7.86 -46.34
N PHE A 120 -6.01 -8.01 -45.41
CA PHE A 120 -6.43 -9.30 -44.88
C PHE A 120 -7.91 -9.58 -45.11
N GLY A 121 -8.28 -10.86 -45.21
CA GLY A 121 -9.67 -11.27 -45.40
C GLY A 121 -10.53 -11.18 -44.13
N PRO A 122 -11.86 -11.08 -44.30
CA PRO A 122 -12.84 -10.99 -43.21
C PRO A 122 -12.63 -11.99 -42.07
N GLY A 123 -12.83 -11.53 -40.83
CA GLY A 123 -12.61 -12.31 -39.62
C GLY A 123 -11.14 -12.52 -39.23
N THR A 124 -10.16 -11.95 -39.96
CA THR A 124 -8.75 -11.98 -39.55
C THR A 124 -8.52 -11.23 -38.24
N ARG A 125 -7.59 -11.73 -37.42
CA ARG A 125 -7.14 -11.07 -36.20
C ARG A 125 -5.63 -10.94 -36.20
N VAL A 126 -5.14 -9.72 -35.95
CA VAL A 126 -3.73 -9.44 -35.71
C VAL A 126 -3.56 -9.07 -34.24
N ILE A 127 -2.61 -9.70 -33.55
CA ILE A 127 -2.21 -9.36 -32.19
C ILE A 127 -0.79 -8.81 -32.26
N VAL A 128 -0.56 -7.66 -31.63
CA VAL A 128 0.76 -7.02 -31.55
C VAL A 128 1.19 -6.99 -30.09
N THR A 129 2.38 -7.47 -29.76
CA THR A 129 2.98 -7.21 -28.44
C THR A 129 4.04 -6.11 -28.55
N THR A 130 4.11 -5.22 -27.54
CA THR A 130 5.12 -4.15 -27.48
C THR A 130 5.31 -3.61 -26.06
N GLU A 131 6.47 -3.03 -25.80
CA GLU A 131 6.77 -2.22 -24.61
C GLU A 131 6.27 -0.78 -24.78
N ASN A 132 6.04 -0.31 -26.02
CA ASN A 132 5.77 1.10 -26.33
C ASN A 132 4.31 1.31 -26.75
N LYS A 133 3.50 1.90 -25.87
CA LYS A 133 2.09 2.19 -26.15
C LYS A 133 1.89 3.24 -27.27
N GLU A 134 2.87 4.12 -27.49
CA GLU A 134 2.71 5.23 -28.45
C GLU A 134 2.78 4.78 -29.91
N ILE A 135 3.57 3.76 -30.26
CA ILE A 135 3.63 3.28 -31.67
C ILE A 135 2.28 2.69 -32.12
N LEU A 136 1.54 2.05 -31.21
CA LEU A 136 0.19 1.57 -31.47
C LEU A 136 -0.76 2.74 -31.77
N GLN A 137 -0.70 3.79 -30.95
CA GLN A 137 -1.54 4.98 -31.09
C GLN A 137 -1.19 5.78 -32.35
N GLN A 138 0.09 5.90 -32.71
CA GLN A 138 0.55 6.50 -33.96
C GLN A 138 0.06 5.73 -35.19
N HIS A 139 -0.01 4.39 -35.10
CA HIS A 139 -0.61 3.52 -36.13
C HIS A 139 -2.16 3.45 -36.06
N GLY A 140 -2.81 4.15 -35.12
CA GLY A 140 -4.27 4.14 -34.96
C GLY A 140 -4.86 2.85 -34.35
N ILE A 141 -4.04 1.99 -33.74
CA ILE A 141 -4.48 0.78 -33.04
C ILE A 141 -5.04 1.17 -31.66
N ASN A 142 -6.36 1.32 -31.58
CA ASN A 142 -7.06 1.77 -30.36
C ASN A 142 -7.49 0.62 -29.43
N ASP A 143 -7.68 -0.60 -29.95
CA ASP A 143 -7.92 -1.79 -29.11
C ASP A 143 -6.62 -2.20 -28.42
N ILE A 144 -6.39 -1.74 -27.18
CA ILE A 144 -5.17 -2.00 -26.42
C ILE A 144 -5.50 -2.74 -25.11
N TYR A 145 -4.91 -3.93 -24.94
CA TYR A 145 -4.88 -4.68 -23.69
C TYR A 145 -3.59 -4.35 -22.92
N GLN A 146 -3.72 -3.63 -21.80
CA GLN A 146 -2.59 -3.39 -20.90
C GLN A 146 -2.45 -4.55 -19.90
N VAL A 147 -1.29 -5.21 -19.89
CA VAL A 147 -0.99 -6.31 -18.99
C VAL A 147 -0.67 -5.73 -17.61
N GLY A 148 -1.53 -6.01 -16.63
CA GLY A 148 -1.25 -5.73 -15.22
C GLY A 148 -0.27 -6.74 -14.61
N PHE A 149 0.32 -6.39 -13.48
CA PHE A 149 1.04 -7.36 -12.66
C PHE A 149 0.08 -8.38 -12.04
N PRO A 150 0.50 -9.65 -11.86
CA PRO A 150 -0.27 -10.62 -11.06
C PRO A 150 -0.44 -10.12 -9.62
N SER A 151 -1.48 -10.60 -8.94
CA SER A 151 -1.66 -10.37 -7.50
C SER A 151 -0.55 -11.02 -6.66
N LYS A 152 -0.42 -10.64 -5.39
CA LYS A 152 0.59 -11.19 -4.46
C LYS A 152 0.48 -12.73 -4.34
N SER A 153 -0.73 -13.29 -4.39
CA SER A 153 -0.99 -14.73 -4.36
C SER A 153 -0.67 -15.43 -5.68
N GLU A 154 -1.01 -14.84 -6.83
CA GLU A 154 -0.62 -15.37 -8.15
C GLU A 154 0.91 -15.33 -8.34
N ALA A 155 1.58 -14.26 -7.89
CA ALA A 155 3.03 -14.14 -7.91
C ALA A 155 3.72 -15.27 -7.10
N LEU A 156 3.21 -15.53 -5.89
CA LEU A 156 3.62 -16.67 -5.06
C LEU A 156 3.40 -18.00 -5.80
N THR A 157 2.24 -18.23 -6.42
CA THR A 157 1.96 -19.45 -7.18
C THR A 157 2.88 -19.62 -8.40
N ILE A 158 3.18 -18.55 -9.16
CA ILE A 158 4.12 -18.57 -10.30
C ILE A 158 5.53 -18.98 -9.84
N PHE A 159 5.98 -18.44 -8.70
CA PHE A 159 7.26 -18.82 -8.10
C PHE A 159 7.25 -20.28 -7.63
N CYS A 160 6.23 -20.74 -6.90
CA CYS A 160 6.15 -22.11 -6.40
C CYS A 160 6.05 -23.16 -7.52
N LEU A 161 5.33 -22.86 -8.61
CA LEU A 161 5.31 -23.72 -9.80
C LEU A 161 6.69 -23.80 -10.46
N SER A 162 7.49 -22.74 -10.35
CA SER A 162 8.85 -22.69 -10.89
C SER A 162 9.87 -23.40 -9.98
N ALA A 163 9.81 -23.18 -8.66
CA ALA A 163 10.73 -23.76 -7.68
C ALA A 163 10.41 -25.22 -7.30
N PHE A 164 9.14 -25.53 -7.06
CA PHE A 164 8.70 -26.79 -6.44
C PHE A 164 7.79 -27.64 -7.33
N ARG A 165 7.40 -27.13 -8.51
CA ARG A 165 6.36 -27.70 -9.40
C ARG A 165 5.00 -27.88 -8.72
N GLN A 166 4.71 -27.06 -7.71
CA GLN A 166 3.51 -27.10 -6.86
C GLN A 166 2.92 -25.70 -6.73
N THR A 167 1.64 -25.58 -6.37
CA THR A 167 0.97 -24.26 -6.23
C THR A 167 1.33 -23.53 -4.93
N SER A 168 1.94 -24.22 -3.97
CA SER A 168 2.39 -23.75 -2.66
C SER A 168 3.84 -24.17 -2.39
N PRO A 169 4.57 -23.51 -1.48
CA PRO A 169 5.86 -23.98 -1.02
C PRO A 169 5.70 -25.18 -0.06
N PRO A 170 6.70 -26.07 0.04
CA PRO A 170 6.79 -27.06 1.12
C PRO A 170 6.99 -26.39 2.49
N ASP A 171 6.73 -27.16 3.56
CA ASP A 171 7.05 -26.75 4.92
C ASP A 171 8.55 -26.41 5.08
N GLY A 172 8.87 -25.47 5.97
CA GLY A 172 10.21 -24.87 6.11
C GLY A 172 10.55 -23.82 5.05
N PHE A 173 10.15 -24.02 3.78
CA PHE A 173 10.47 -23.09 2.68
C PHE A 173 9.61 -21.82 2.64
N ILE A 174 8.53 -21.72 3.43
CA ILE A 174 7.56 -20.61 3.42
C ILE A 174 8.25 -19.25 3.59
N LYS A 175 9.13 -19.07 4.59
CA LYS A 175 9.78 -17.78 4.85
C LYS A 175 10.68 -17.36 3.69
N LEU A 176 11.54 -18.26 3.22
CA LEU A 176 12.49 -18.01 2.12
C LEU A 176 11.75 -17.72 0.81
N THR A 177 10.66 -18.46 0.55
CA THR A 177 9.75 -18.22 -0.58
C THR A 177 9.19 -16.79 -0.54
N CYS A 178 8.68 -16.35 0.60
CA CYS A 178 8.20 -14.98 0.78
C CYS A 178 9.31 -13.92 0.63
N GLU A 179 10.56 -14.21 1.00
CA GLU A 179 11.69 -13.30 0.76
C GLU A 179 12.07 -13.22 -0.73
N VAL A 180 12.15 -14.34 -1.45
CA VAL A 180 12.45 -14.33 -2.90
C VAL A 180 11.32 -13.66 -3.70
N VAL A 181 10.06 -13.90 -3.36
CA VAL A 181 8.92 -13.21 -3.98
C VAL A 181 8.96 -11.69 -3.72
N LYS A 182 9.40 -11.24 -2.53
CA LYS A 182 9.61 -9.81 -2.25
C LYS A 182 10.71 -9.19 -3.14
N ILE A 183 11.82 -9.90 -3.37
CA ILE A 183 12.92 -9.44 -4.26
C ILE A 183 12.43 -9.38 -5.72
N CYS A 184 11.78 -10.44 -6.21
CA CYS A 184 11.22 -10.47 -7.56
C CYS A 184 10.11 -9.43 -7.80
N GLY A 185 9.52 -8.89 -6.73
CA GLY A 185 8.23 -8.23 -6.78
C GLY A 185 7.19 -9.16 -7.42
N ASN A 186 6.22 -8.56 -8.12
CA ASN A 186 5.21 -9.33 -8.84
C ASN A 186 5.64 -9.68 -10.27
N LEU A 187 6.91 -9.49 -10.67
CA LEU A 187 7.34 -9.65 -12.07
C LEU A 187 7.48 -11.15 -12.47
N PRO A 188 6.66 -11.68 -13.41
CA PRO A 188 6.67 -13.09 -13.77
C PRO A 188 8.03 -13.62 -14.25
N LEU A 189 8.81 -12.82 -14.99
CA LEU A 189 10.17 -13.20 -15.40
C LEU A 189 11.08 -13.48 -14.20
N GLY A 190 11.13 -12.58 -13.21
CA GLY A 190 11.98 -12.76 -12.03
C GLY A 190 11.54 -13.98 -11.21
N LEU A 191 10.23 -14.08 -10.95
CA LEU A 191 9.62 -15.21 -10.23
C LEU A 191 9.93 -16.56 -10.90
N HIS A 192 9.84 -16.62 -12.24
CA HIS A 192 10.12 -17.84 -12.99
C HIS A 192 11.61 -18.19 -13.07
N VAL A 193 12.47 -17.20 -13.33
CA VAL A 193 13.91 -17.40 -13.48
C VAL A 193 14.57 -17.78 -12.16
N LEU A 194 14.32 -17.03 -11.08
CA LEU A 194 14.89 -17.33 -9.76
C LEU A 194 14.30 -18.63 -9.18
N GLY A 195 12.98 -18.83 -9.32
CA GLY A 195 12.36 -20.10 -8.92
C GLY A 195 12.96 -21.30 -9.67
N SER A 196 13.21 -21.18 -10.98
CA SER A 196 13.85 -22.25 -11.75
C SER A 196 15.34 -22.43 -11.43
N SER A 197 16.04 -21.40 -10.95
CA SER A 197 17.44 -21.47 -10.49
C SER A 197 17.56 -22.17 -9.12
N LEU A 198 16.61 -21.92 -8.21
CA LEU A 198 16.55 -22.50 -6.87
C LEU A 198 15.92 -23.91 -6.80
N ARG A 199 15.35 -24.39 -7.91
CA ARG A 199 14.66 -25.68 -8.00
C ARG A 199 15.56 -26.86 -7.61
N GLY A 200 15.13 -27.62 -6.61
CA GLY A 200 15.80 -28.85 -6.17
C GLY A 200 17.00 -28.66 -5.24
N LYS A 201 17.32 -27.41 -4.88
CA LYS A 201 18.32 -27.09 -3.84
C LYS A 201 17.71 -27.24 -2.44
N SER A 202 18.56 -27.46 -1.44
CA SER A 202 18.16 -27.58 -0.03
C SER A 202 17.84 -26.22 0.60
N GLN A 203 17.25 -26.24 1.80
CA GLN A 203 16.95 -25.02 2.55
C GLN A 203 18.23 -24.22 2.93
N ALA A 204 19.37 -24.90 3.12
CA ALA A 204 20.65 -24.26 3.40
C ALA A 204 21.18 -23.53 2.16
N ASP A 205 21.22 -24.21 1.01
CA ASP A 205 21.64 -23.61 -0.27
C ASP A 205 20.83 -22.34 -0.62
N TRP A 206 19.52 -22.33 -0.29
CA TRP A 206 18.67 -21.15 -0.48
C TRP A 206 19.08 -20.00 0.45
N ILE A 207 19.48 -20.27 1.69
CA ILE A 207 19.96 -19.26 2.64
C ILE A 207 21.28 -18.66 2.14
N ASP A 208 22.19 -19.50 1.63
CA ASP A 208 23.51 -19.08 1.15
C ASP A 208 23.44 -18.31 -0.19
N GLU A 209 22.48 -18.63 -1.07
CA GLU A 209 22.28 -17.91 -2.34
C GLU A 209 21.45 -16.63 -2.21
N LEU A 210 20.54 -16.53 -1.24
CA LEU A 210 19.62 -15.39 -1.10
C LEU A 210 20.31 -14.00 -1.00
N PRO A 211 21.48 -13.82 -0.34
CA PRO A 211 22.23 -12.56 -0.38
C PRO A 211 22.67 -12.17 -1.80
N ARG A 212 23.15 -13.13 -2.61
CA ARG A 212 23.56 -12.87 -3.99
C ARG A 212 22.38 -12.43 -4.85
N LEU A 213 21.21 -13.03 -4.65
CA LEU A 213 19.97 -12.68 -5.35
C LEU A 213 19.42 -11.29 -5.00
N LYS A 214 19.84 -10.67 -3.89
CA LYS A 214 19.47 -9.30 -3.49
C LYS A 214 20.32 -8.23 -4.21
N ILE A 215 21.52 -8.58 -4.65
CA ILE A 215 22.55 -7.62 -5.13
C ILE A 215 22.87 -7.81 -6.62
N CYS A 216 22.72 -9.02 -7.17
CA CYS A 216 23.06 -9.36 -8.55
C CYS A 216 21.89 -10.03 -9.28
N LEU A 217 21.64 -9.62 -10.51
CA LEU A 217 20.63 -10.23 -11.39
C LEU A 217 21.18 -11.48 -12.09
N ASP A 218 20.36 -12.53 -12.16
CA ASP A 218 20.53 -13.61 -13.13
C ASP A 218 20.64 -13.02 -14.54
N GLY A 219 21.60 -13.49 -15.34
CA GLY A 219 21.87 -12.93 -16.67
C GLY A 219 20.67 -12.95 -17.63
N ARG A 220 19.68 -13.82 -17.41
CA ARG A 220 18.41 -13.89 -18.17
C ARG A 220 17.39 -12.84 -17.73
N ILE A 221 17.52 -12.32 -16.51
CA ILE A 221 16.77 -11.15 -16.03
C ILE A 221 17.49 -9.88 -16.48
N GLU A 222 18.82 -9.82 -16.34
CA GLU A 222 19.62 -8.67 -16.81
C GLU A 222 19.38 -8.41 -18.29
N SER A 223 19.54 -9.41 -19.17
CA SER A 223 19.43 -9.20 -20.63
C SER A 223 18.07 -8.60 -21.03
N VAL A 224 16.96 -9.14 -20.51
CA VAL A 224 15.60 -8.67 -20.85
C VAL A 224 15.32 -7.28 -20.29
N LEU A 225 15.73 -6.96 -19.05
CA LEU A 225 15.48 -5.64 -18.47
C LEU A 225 16.40 -4.56 -19.05
N LYS A 226 17.63 -4.92 -19.44
CA LYS A 226 18.66 -3.99 -19.93
C LYS A 226 18.35 -3.41 -21.31
N MET A 227 17.65 -4.15 -22.19
CA MET A 227 17.18 -3.64 -23.50
C MET A 227 16.39 -2.32 -23.38
N GLY A 228 15.52 -2.21 -22.37
CA GLY A 228 14.72 -1.01 -22.12
C GLY A 228 15.57 0.22 -21.75
N TYR A 229 16.69 0.01 -21.06
CA TYR A 229 17.67 1.02 -20.65
C TYR A 229 18.65 1.40 -21.77
N GLU A 230 19.20 0.42 -22.49
CA GLU A 230 20.16 0.67 -23.57
C GLU A 230 19.56 1.45 -24.73
N SER A 231 18.25 1.29 -24.96
CA SER A 231 17.49 2.03 -25.96
C SER A 231 16.98 3.42 -25.49
N LEU A 232 17.49 3.95 -24.37
CA LEU A 232 17.27 5.32 -23.91
C LEU A 232 18.34 6.28 -24.47
N HIS A 233 18.02 7.57 -24.48
CA HIS A 233 19.01 8.63 -24.69
C HIS A 233 19.93 8.77 -23.44
N GLU A 234 21.20 9.13 -23.62
CA GLU A 234 22.22 9.20 -22.54
C GLU A 234 21.76 9.98 -21.30
N LYS A 235 21.08 11.11 -21.49
CA LYS A 235 20.52 11.91 -20.38
C LYS A 235 19.42 11.17 -19.60
N ASP A 236 18.62 10.36 -20.28
CA ASP A 236 17.55 9.57 -19.66
C ASP A 236 18.13 8.33 -18.97
N GLN A 237 19.27 7.80 -19.45
CA GLN A 237 20.06 6.78 -18.73
C GLN A 237 20.62 7.32 -17.41
N VAL A 238 21.24 8.51 -17.41
CA VAL A 238 21.70 9.16 -16.17
C VAL A 238 20.54 9.41 -15.21
N LEU A 239 19.38 9.85 -15.70
CA LEU A 239 18.16 10.00 -14.89
C LEU A 239 17.67 8.66 -14.31
N PHE A 240 17.68 7.58 -15.09
CA PHE A 240 17.32 6.23 -14.64
C PHE A 240 18.23 5.77 -13.48
N LEU A 241 19.56 5.92 -13.61
CA LEU A 241 20.52 5.54 -12.57
C LEU A 241 20.32 6.36 -11.29
N LEU A 242 20.09 7.67 -11.40
CA LEU A 242 19.80 8.53 -10.26
C LEU A 242 18.50 8.14 -9.54
N ILE A 243 17.45 7.78 -10.27
CA ILE A 243 16.20 7.27 -9.68
C ILE A 243 16.43 5.93 -8.99
N GLY A 244 17.13 4.99 -9.64
CA GLY A 244 17.38 3.65 -9.09
C GLY A 244 18.14 3.65 -7.76
N VAL A 245 19.10 4.58 -7.59
CA VAL A 245 19.94 4.66 -6.39
C VAL A 245 19.38 5.62 -5.33
N PHE A 246 18.94 6.82 -5.72
CA PHE A 246 18.66 7.92 -4.79
C PHE A 246 17.19 8.40 -4.76
N LEU A 247 16.48 8.37 -5.90
CA LEU A 247 15.24 9.14 -6.06
C LEU A 247 13.97 8.29 -6.21
N ASN A 248 14.05 6.98 -5.99
CA ASN A 248 12.88 6.11 -5.94
C ASN A 248 11.95 6.49 -4.78
N TYR A 249 10.64 6.34 -4.98
CA TYR A 249 9.56 6.80 -4.10
C TYR A 249 9.56 8.32 -3.79
N ALA A 250 10.36 9.14 -4.49
CA ALA A 250 10.29 10.59 -4.36
C ALA A 250 9.13 11.19 -5.16
N HIS A 251 8.53 12.26 -4.64
CA HIS A 251 7.57 13.08 -5.37
C HIS A 251 8.24 13.74 -6.59
N VAL A 252 7.53 13.84 -7.72
CA VAL A 252 8.07 14.38 -8.99
C VAL A 252 8.66 15.79 -8.82
N ASP A 253 8.08 16.63 -7.96
CA ASP A 253 8.60 17.97 -7.68
C ASP A 253 9.87 17.94 -6.80
N HIS A 254 10.04 16.91 -5.97
CA HIS A 254 11.28 16.69 -5.20
C HIS A 254 12.39 16.24 -6.16
N VAL A 255 12.10 15.30 -7.08
CA VAL A 255 13.01 14.89 -8.17
C VAL A 255 13.42 16.09 -9.02
N THR A 256 12.45 16.91 -9.43
CA THR A 256 12.69 18.12 -10.24
C THR A 256 13.53 19.16 -9.49
N SER A 257 13.31 19.33 -8.18
CA SER A 257 14.11 20.24 -7.35
C SER A 257 15.54 19.72 -7.13
N MET A 258 15.70 18.43 -6.83
CA MET A 258 17.02 17.80 -6.69
C MET A 258 17.81 17.80 -8.01
N LEU A 259 17.16 17.73 -9.17
CA LEU A 259 17.82 17.78 -10.47
C LEU A 259 17.79 19.16 -11.14
N ALA A 260 17.29 20.19 -10.45
CA ALA A 260 17.34 21.57 -10.91
C ALA A 260 18.79 22.04 -11.15
N LYS A 261 18.97 22.87 -12.18
CA LYS A 261 20.28 23.39 -12.66
C LYS A 261 21.24 22.30 -13.19
N THR A 262 20.77 21.06 -13.44
CA THR A 262 21.52 20.06 -14.22
C THR A 262 21.19 20.20 -15.72
N ASN A 263 21.98 19.56 -16.58
CA ASN A 263 21.74 19.53 -18.04
C ASN A 263 20.65 18.52 -18.47
N LEU A 264 19.84 18.00 -17.53
CA LEU A 264 18.79 17.01 -17.75
C LEU A 264 17.41 17.68 -17.87
N ASP A 265 16.63 17.34 -18.91
CA ASP A 265 15.20 17.64 -18.90
C ASP A 265 14.48 16.56 -18.10
N VAL A 266 14.28 16.83 -16.81
CA VAL A 266 13.60 15.93 -15.87
C VAL A 266 12.15 15.65 -16.31
N SER A 267 11.48 16.62 -16.93
CA SER A 267 10.07 16.49 -17.33
C SER A 267 9.92 15.59 -18.56
N LEU A 268 10.85 15.68 -19.52
CA LEU A 268 10.90 14.80 -20.68
C LEU A 268 11.42 13.41 -20.29
N GLY A 269 12.50 13.32 -19.52
CA GLY A 269 13.08 12.06 -19.09
C GLY A 269 12.12 11.22 -18.25
N LEU A 270 11.41 11.81 -17.27
CA LEU A 270 10.37 11.10 -16.51
C LEU A 270 9.16 10.67 -17.38
N LYS A 271 8.92 11.31 -18.52
CA LYS A 271 7.94 10.80 -19.51
C LYS A 271 8.53 9.63 -20.28
N ASN A 272 9.77 9.74 -20.78
CA ASN A 272 10.43 8.71 -21.57
C ASN A 272 10.61 7.39 -20.80
N LEU A 273 11.06 7.47 -19.53
CA LEU A 273 11.16 6.30 -18.65
C LEU A 273 9.80 5.65 -18.38
N ALA A 274 8.73 6.44 -18.21
CA ALA A 274 7.37 5.93 -18.02
C ALA A 274 6.77 5.32 -19.30
N LYS A 275 7.08 5.87 -20.49
CA LYS A 275 6.67 5.30 -21.79
C LYS A 275 7.22 3.90 -22.03
N LYS A 276 8.41 3.60 -21.49
CA LYS A 276 9.05 2.28 -21.53
C LYS A 276 8.77 1.41 -20.29
N TYR A 277 7.83 1.81 -19.44
CA TYR A 277 7.50 1.12 -18.17
C TYR A 277 8.68 0.91 -17.20
N LEU A 278 9.80 1.63 -17.36
CA LEU A 278 10.97 1.56 -16.47
C LEU A 278 10.71 2.23 -15.11
N ILE A 279 9.78 3.19 -15.09
CA ILE A 279 9.18 3.75 -13.88
C ILE A 279 7.66 3.77 -14.04
N GLN A 280 6.97 3.76 -12.90
CA GLN A 280 5.55 4.07 -12.79
C GLN A 280 5.39 5.44 -12.13
N ARG A 281 4.29 6.12 -12.44
CA ARG A 281 3.97 7.46 -11.93
C ARG A 281 2.61 7.44 -11.25
N GLU A 282 2.58 6.92 -10.03
CA GLU A 282 1.38 6.83 -9.20
C GLU A 282 1.22 8.13 -8.41
N SER A 283 0.10 8.84 -8.59
CA SER A 283 -0.26 10.03 -7.79
C SER A 283 0.89 11.04 -7.54
N SER A 284 1.65 11.34 -8.60
CA SER A 284 2.85 12.21 -8.59
C SER A 284 4.09 11.70 -7.86
N ILE A 285 4.14 10.43 -7.42
CA ILE A 285 5.34 9.74 -6.94
C ILE A 285 6.02 8.99 -8.09
N VAL A 286 7.36 8.95 -8.09
CA VAL A 286 8.17 8.11 -9.01
C VAL A 286 8.44 6.76 -8.37
N VAL A 287 8.00 5.66 -9.01
CA VAL A 287 8.20 4.29 -8.50
C VAL A 287 8.99 3.47 -9.51
N MET A 288 10.14 2.93 -9.11
CA MET A 288 10.95 1.99 -9.89
C MET A 288 10.88 0.58 -9.29
N HIS A 289 10.62 -0.43 -10.13
CA HIS A 289 10.56 -1.82 -9.71
C HIS A 289 11.89 -2.30 -9.09
N HIS A 290 11.87 -3.17 -8.08
CA HIS A 290 13.08 -3.58 -7.34
C HIS A 290 14.19 -4.13 -8.25
N LEU A 291 13.85 -5.07 -9.14
CA LEU A 291 14.80 -5.62 -10.11
C LEU A 291 15.41 -4.57 -11.06
N LEU A 292 14.75 -3.43 -11.28
CA LEU A 292 15.31 -2.31 -12.07
C LEU A 292 16.27 -1.43 -11.23
N GLN A 293 16.06 -1.34 -9.91
CA GLN A 293 17.02 -0.71 -8.99
C GLN A 293 18.31 -1.56 -8.92
N VAL A 294 18.18 -2.89 -8.77
CA VAL A 294 19.32 -3.81 -8.82
C VAL A 294 20.04 -3.73 -10.18
N MET A 295 19.30 -3.63 -11.28
CA MET A 295 19.89 -3.39 -12.62
C MET A 295 20.66 -2.07 -12.69
N ALA A 296 20.15 -0.97 -12.12
CA ALA A 296 20.84 0.31 -12.08
C ALA A 296 22.18 0.22 -11.32
N THR A 297 22.19 -0.40 -10.14
CA THR A 297 23.42 -0.68 -9.37
C THR A 297 24.40 -1.53 -10.18
N GLN A 298 23.93 -2.62 -10.80
CA GLN A 298 24.75 -3.52 -11.63
C GLN A 298 25.31 -2.84 -12.89
N VAL A 299 24.59 -1.87 -13.48
CA VAL A 299 25.09 -1.04 -14.58
C VAL A 299 26.18 -0.09 -14.10
N ILE A 300 26.03 0.56 -12.94
CA ILE A 300 27.06 1.44 -12.35
C ILE A 300 28.35 0.64 -12.07
N SER A 301 28.24 -0.51 -11.41
CA SER A 301 29.40 -1.34 -11.05
C SER A 301 30.13 -1.93 -12.26
N LYS A 302 29.53 -1.93 -13.45
CA LYS A 302 30.14 -2.33 -14.72
C LYS A 302 30.78 -1.18 -15.52
N GLN A 303 30.63 0.07 -15.10
CA GLN A 303 31.30 1.23 -15.74
C GLN A 303 32.80 1.28 -15.37
N GLU A 304 33.63 1.80 -16.27
CA GLU A 304 35.03 2.13 -15.98
C GLU A 304 35.13 3.13 -14.81
N ARG A 305 36.04 2.91 -13.86
CA ARG A 305 36.20 3.75 -12.66
C ARG A 305 36.35 5.24 -12.98
N SER A 306 37.12 5.59 -14.00
CA SER A 306 37.34 6.97 -14.46
C SER A 306 36.09 7.68 -15.01
N LYS A 307 35.06 6.92 -15.38
CA LYS A 307 33.80 7.42 -15.95
C LYS A 307 32.62 7.37 -14.97
N ARG A 308 32.76 6.71 -13.80
CA ARG A 308 31.73 6.62 -12.76
C ARG A 308 31.44 8.01 -12.17
N GLN A 309 30.18 8.44 -12.27
CA GLN A 309 29.69 9.64 -11.57
C GLN A 309 28.98 9.28 -10.25
N ILE A 310 28.49 8.04 -10.13
CA ILE A 310 27.85 7.52 -8.93
C ILE A 310 28.71 6.35 -8.45
N LEU A 311 29.01 6.30 -7.16
CA LEU A 311 29.61 5.15 -6.51
C LEU A 311 28.57 4.41 -5.65
N VAL A 312 28.59 3.09 -5.70
CA VAL A 312 27.66 2.19 -4.99
C VAL A 312 28.31 1.02 -4.27
N ASP A 313 29.62 0.79 -4.46
CA ASP A 313 30.36 -0.28 -3.79
C ASP A 313 30.92 0.24 -2.45
N ALA A 314 30.60 -0.43 -1.34
CA ALA A 314 30.98 0.02 0.00
C ALA A 314 32.50 0.08 0.23
N ASN A 315 33.29 -0.77 -0.44
CA ASN A 315 34.75 -0.77 -0.30
C ASN A 315 35.41 0.32 -1.16
N GLU A 316 34.90 0.55 -2.38
CA GLU A 316 35.32 1.66 -3.24
C GLU A 316 35.03 3.02 -2.56
N ILE A 317 33.85 3.16 -1.94
CA ILE A 317 33.48 4.40 -1.24
C ILE A 317 34.24 4.56 0.08
N ARG A 318 34.45 3.46 0.84
CA ARG A 318 35.29 3.47 2.04
C ARG A 318 36.70 3.99 1.72
N TYR A 319 37.33 3.43 0.68
CA TYR A 319 38.66 3.88 0.23
C TYR A 319 38.66 5.37 -0.18
N VAL A 320 37.67 5.83 -0.94
CA VAL A 320 37.52 7.24 -1.36
C VAL A 320 37.35 8.19 -0.16
N LEU A 321 36.61 7.79 0.88
CA LEU A 321 36.38 8.60 2.08
C LEU A 321 37.56 8.54 3.08
N GLU A 322 38.27 7.42 3.17
CA GLU A 322 39.43 7.24 4.06
C GLU A 322 40.68 7.92 3.51
N MET A 323 40.96 7.77 2.20
CA MET A 323 42.17 8.31 1.57
C MET A 323 41.99 9.73 0.99
N ALA A 324 40.77 10.28 1.03
CA ALA A 324 40.39 11.52 0.34
C ALA A 324 40.65 11.53 -1.18
N GLU A 325 40.73 10.36 -1.82
CA GLU A 325 40.90 10.19 -3.28
C GLU A 325 39.58 10.34 -4.08
N GLY A 326 38.65 11.12 -3.53
CA GLY A 326 37.49 11.61 -4.27
C GLY A 326 37.89 12.61 -5.36
N ASN A 327 37.02 12.80 -6.35
CA ASN A 327 37.29 13.72 -7.46
C ASN A 327 36.02 14.45 -7.94
N GLY A 328 36.21 15.44 -8.81
CA GLY A 328 35.14 16.32 -9.29
C GLY A 328 34.13 15.71 -10.28
N THR A 329 34.26 14.46 -10.72
CA THR A 329 33.23 13.78 -11.55
C THR A 329 32.16 13.09 -10.71
N ILE A 330 32.44 12.83 -9.42
CA ILE A 330 31.52 12.18 -8.49
C ILE A 330 30.36 13.14 -8.16
N ILE A 331 29.14 12.73 -8.50
CA ILE A 331 27.89 13.43 -8.17
C ILE A 331 27.11 12.74 -7.04
N GLY A 332 27.39 11.46 -6.75
CA GLY A 332 26.65 10.70 -5.75
C GLY A 332 27.41 9.52 -5.12
N LEU A 333 27.19 9.31 -3.82
CA LEU A 333 27.68 8.17 -3.03
C LEU A 333 26.50 7.48 -2.34
N SER A 334 26.32 6.17 -2.52
CA SER A 334 25.25 5.40 -1.86
C SER A 334 25.69 3.99 -1.48
N PHE A 335 25.78 3.68 -0.19
CA PHE A 335 26.05 2.31 0.28
C PHE A 335 25.42 1.99 1.64
N ASP A 336 25.29 0.69 1.92
CA ASP A 336 24.91 0.18 3.23
C ASP A 336 26.15 0.17 4.13
N VAL A 337 26.13 0.94 5.21
CA VAL A 337 27.22 1.00 6.18
C VAL A 337 27.46 -0.37 6.86
N ALA A 338 26.46 -1.27 6.84
CA ALA A 338 26.59 -2.65 7.32
C ALA A 338 27.58 -3.51 6.51
N GLU A 339 27.93 -3.12 5.28
CA GLU A 339 28.88 -3.85 4.43
C GLU A 339 30.36 -3.63 4.84
N ILE A 340 30.63 -2.73 5.79
CA ILE A 340 31.97 -2.42 6.30
C ILE A 340 32.00 -2.39 7.84
N ASN A 341 32.99 -3.06 8.44
CA ASN A 341 33.12 -3.15 9.90
C ASN A 341 33.48 -1.80 10.56
N GLU A 342 34.23 -0.97 9.84
CA GLU A 342 34.76 0.32 10.29
C GLU A 342 34.86 1.27 9.08
N LEU A 343 34.70 2.57 9.33
CA LEU A 343 34.90 3.65 8.36
C LEU A 343 35.57 4.84 9.05
N ARG A 344 36.72 5.29 8.53
CA ARG A 344 37.45 6.47 9.05
C ARG A 344 37.46 7.62 8.05
N ILE A 345 36.41 8.44 8.04
CA ILE A 345 36.29 9.54 7.07
C ILE A 345 37.40 10.56 7.32
N SER A 346 38.18 10.92 6.28
CA SER A 346 39.17 11.99 6.36
C SER A 346 38.51 13.37 6.49
N ALA A 347 39.13 14.30 7.21
CA ALA A 347 38.66 15.68 7.30
C ALA A 347 38.55 16.35 5.92
N THR A 348 39.46 16.01 5.01
CA THR A 348 39.53 16.54 3.64
C THR A 348 38.73 15.72 2.62
N ALA A 349 38.04 14.64 3.03
CA ALA A 349 37.42 13.66 2.13
C ALA A 349 36.48 14.28 1.07
N PHE A 350 35.76 15.34 1.43
CA PHE A 350 34.80 16.00 0.56
C PHE A 350 35.36 17.17 -0.26
N GLU A 351 36.58 17.65 0.01
CA GLU A 351 37.15 18.84 -0.65
C GLU A 351 37.28 18.67 -2.17
N ARG A 352 37.82 17.52 -2.60
CA ARG A 352 37.98 17.18 -4.02
C ARG A 352 36.66 16.81 -4.70
N MET A 353 35.63 16.43 -3.94
CA MET A 353 34.30 16.02 -4.44
C MET A 353 33.34 17.21 -4.62
N CYS A 354 33.82 18.29 -5.26
CA CYS A 354 33.13 19.58 -5.35
C CYS A 354 31.77 19.56 -6.10
N ASN A 355 31.44 18.46 -6.79
CA ASN A 355 30.17 18.24 -7.49
C ASN A 355 29.21 17.26 -6.77
N LEU A 356 29.57 16.73 -5.61
CA LEU A 356 28.75 15.78 -4.86
C LEU A 356 27.41 16.40 -4.46
N ALA A 357 26.32 15.87 -5.02
CA ALA A 357 24.95 16.33 -4.84
C ALA A 357 24.08 15.35 -4.05
N PHE A 358 24.47 14.07 -3.99
CA PHE A 358 23.72 13.01 -3.32
C PHE A 358 24.62 12.18 -2.39
N LEU A 359 24.45 12.31 -1.08
CA LEU A 359 25.10 11.45 -0.08
C LEU A 359 24.03 10.59 0.60
N LYS A 360 24.18 9.26 0.52
CA LYS A 360 23.22 8.28 1.06
C LYS A 360 23.95 7.15 1.79
N LEU A 361 24.07 7.31 3.10
CA LEU A 361 24.60 6.35 4.05
C LEU A 361 23.42 5.78 4.82
N TYR A 362 23.08 4.51 4.58
CA TYR A 362 21.98 3.82 5.26
C TYR A 362 22.51 2.61 6.02
N ASN A 363 21.71 2.01 6.91
CA ASN A 363 22.15 0.86 7.70
C ASN A 363 21.16 -0.31 7.61
N GLY A 364 21.65 -1.46 7.15
CA GLY A 364 20.88 -2.67 6.94
C GLY A 364 20.19 -3.19 8.20
N ILE A 365 19.03 -3.80 8.01
CA ILE A 365 18.08 -4.27 9.05
C ILE A 365 18.69 -5.28 10.06
N HIS A 366 19.89 -5.80 9.79
CA HIS A 366 20.56 -6.86 10.56
C HIS A 366 22.00 -6.53 11.00
N ALA A 367 22.42 -5.27 10.89
CA ALA A 367 23.81 -4.89 11.14
C ALA A 367 24.22 -4.89 12.62
N GLU A 368 25.38 -5.45 12.91
CA GLU A 368 26.17 -5.02 14.07
C GLU A 368 26.63 -3.57 13.87
N LYS A 369 26.97 -2.87 14.96
CA LYS A 369 27.25 -1.42 14.89
C LYS A 369 28.64 -1.14 14.31
N ALA A 370 28.71 -1.02 12.98
CA ALA A 370 29.87 -0.54 12.25
C ALA A 370 30.47 0.72 12.90
N GLN A 371 31.80 0.76 13.04
CA GLN A 371 32.50 1.82 13.76
C GLN A 371 32.73 3.02 12.84
N LEU A 372 31.87 4.04 12.98
CA LEU A 372 31.93 5.28 12.22
C LEU A 372 32.79 6.34 12.94
N HIS A 373 34.00 6.55 12.45
CA HIS A 373 34.88 7.65 12.88
C HIS A 373 34.71 8.84 11.93
N ILE A 374 34.32 9.98 12.50
CA ILE A 374 34.05 11.23 11.78
C ILE A 374 34.87 12.35 12.45
N PRO A 375 35.63 13.18 11.72
CA PRO A 375 36.35 14.34 12.25
C PRO A 375 35.39 15.43 12.75
N ASP A 376 35.88 16.43 13.48
CA ASP A 376 35.09 17.61 13.88
C ASP A 376 35.28 18.77 12.89
N GLU A 377 36.37 18.73 12.13
CA GLU A 377 36.80 19.68 11.10
C GLU A 377 36.15 19.44 9.73
N MET A 378 35.41 18.34 9.57
CA MET A 378 34.87 17.87 8.28
C MET A 378 33.78 18.81 7.73
N GLU A 379 34.05 19.48 6.60
CA GLU A 379 33.04 20.26 5.86
C GLU A 379 32.14 19.37 4.98
N PHE A 380 30.88 19.77 4.80
CA PHE A 380 29.97 19.13 3.85
C PHE A 380 30.02 19.80 2.46
N PRO A 381 29.85 19.04 1.35
CA PRO A 381 29.88 19.61 0.00
C PRO A 381 28.83 20.70 -0.23
N ARG A 382 29.25 21.89 -0.66
CA ARG A 382 28.35 23.06 -0.89
C ARG A 382 27.28 22.85 -1.96
N ARG A 383 27.39 21.79 -2.78
CA ARG A 383 26.43 21.40 -3.83
C ARG A 383 25.46 20.29 -3.40
N LEU A 384 25.51 19.84 -2.15
CA LEU A 384 24.69 18.76 -1.63
C LEU A 384 23.20 19.11 -1.65
N LYS A 385 22.37 18.18 -2.15
CA LYS A 385 20.92 18.31 -2.32
C LYS A 385 20.13 17.20 -1.61
N LEU A 386 20.72 16.01 -1.53
CA LEU A 386 20.28 14.92 -0.66
C LEU A 386 21.39 14.63 0.34
N LEU A 387 21.07 14.76 1.63
CA LEU A 387 21.87 14.23 2.73
C LEU A 387 21.01 13.19 3.45
N HIS A 388 21.34 11.92 3.26
CA HIS A 388 20.73 10.79 3.96
C HIS A 388 21.85 10.09 4.72
N TRP A 389 21.78 10.09 6.06
CA TRP A 389 22.76 9.47 6.93
C TRP A 389 22.06 8.85 8.14
N GLU A 390 21.83 7.54 8.08
CA GLU A 390 21.22 6.80 9.18
C GLU A 390 22.23 6.49 10.29
N ALA A 391 21.73 6.41 11.52
CA ALA A 391 22.52 6.07 12.71
C ALA A 391 23.75 6.98 12.96
N TYR A 392 23.64 8.27 12.62
CA TYR A 392 24.74 9.23 12.74
C TYR A 392 25.33 9.22 14.17
N PRO A 393 26.67 9.07 14.32
CA PRO A 393 27.26 8.64 15.59
C PRO A 393 27.56 9.77 16.58
N LYS A 394 27.61 11.04 16.13
CA LYS A 394 27.93 12.20 16.97
C LYS A 394 26.69 12.86 17.57
N LYS A 395 26.90 13.62 18.64
CA LYS A 395 25.86 14.38 19.38
C LYS A 395 25.38 15.63 18.66
N SER A 396 26.19 16.15 17.75
CA SER A 396 25.90 17.28 16.86
C SER A 396 26.60 17.08 15.54
N LEU A 397 26.22 17.87 14.54
CA LEU A 397 26.93 17.93 13.26
C LEU A 397 28.16 18.87 13.37
N PRO A 398 29.13 18.78 12.43
CA PRO A 398 30.28 19.69 12.36
C PRO A 398 29.87 21.15 12.17
N LEU A 399 30.78 22.09 12.45
CA LEU A 399 30.50 23.52 12.32
C LEU A 399 30.48 24.00 10.85
N GLY A 400 31.17 23.31 9.94
CA GLY A 400 31.28 23.63 8.50
C GLY A 400 30.06 23.24 7.65
N LEU A 401 28.85 23.56 8.11
CA LEU A 401 27.59 23.18 7.44
C LEU A 401 27.14 24.20 6.37
N CYS A 402 27.41 23.89 5.10
CA CYS A 402 26.74 24.53 3.97
C CYS A 402 25.54 23.68 3.52
N LEU A 403 24.33 24.09 3.90
CA LEU A 403 23.06 23.41 3.55
C LEU A 403 22.19 24.22 2.57
N ASP A 404 22.74 25.28 1.97
CA ASP A 404 22.06 26.23 1.08
C ASP A 404 21.28 25.57 -0.07
N ASN A 405 21.80 24.46 -0.61
CA ASN A 405 21.22 23.72 -1.73
C ASN A 405 20.43 22.46 -1.31
N ILE A 406 20.30 22.19 0.00
CA ILE A 406 19.67 20.96 0.49
C ILE A 406 18.18 20.94 0.12
N VAL A 407 17.68 19.81 -0.37
CA VAL A 407 16.27 19.58 -0.71
C VAL A 407 15.68 18.48 0.18
N LYS A 408 16.44 17.41 0.40
CA LYS A 408 16.10 16.32 1.33
C LYS A 408 17.18 16.15 2.38
N PHE A 409 16.76 16.10 3.65
CA PHE A 409 17.63 15.90 4.81
C PHE A 409 17.06 14.74 5.66
N ASN A 410 17.77 13.62 5.72
CA ASN A 410 17.42 12.44 6.49
C ASN A 410 18.57 12.07 7.43
N MET A 411 18.33 12.14 8.75
CA MET A 411 19.27 11.80 9.82
C MET A 411 18.61 10.84 10.82
N ALA A 412 17.83 9.86 10.33
CA ALA A 412 17.13 8.92 11.19
C ALA A 412 18.06 8.01 12.02
N TYR A 413 17.59 7.47 13.14
CA TYR A 413 18.32 6.58 14.08
C TYR A 413 19.54 7.22 14.78
N SER A 414 19.70 8.54 14.67
CA SER A 414 20.93 9.24 15.07
C SER A 414 21.08 9.44 16.57
N LYS A 415 22.34 9.54 17.02
CA LYS A 415 22.73 9.91 18.39
C LYS A 415 22.75 11.44 18.62
N LEU A 416 22.22 12.22 17.67
CA LEU A 416 22.13 13.68 17.75
C LEU A 416 21.31 14.09 18.98
N GLU A 417 21.90 14.90 19.84
CA GLU A 417 21.21 15.62 20.93
C GLU A 417 20.68 16.97 20.45
N LYS A 418 21.41 17.59 19.50
CA LYS A 418 21.13 18.86 18.81
C LYS A 418 21.70 18.79 17.40
N LEU A 419 21.09 19.43 16.41
CA LEU A 419 21.58 19.39 15.01
C LEU A 419 22.74 20.37 14.78
N TRP A 420 22.47 21.67 14.91
CA TRP A 420 23.42 22.78 14.75
C TRP A 420 22.99 23.97 15.62
N GLU A 421 23.82 25.00 15.67
CA GLU A 421 23.52 26.26 16.38
C GLU A 421 23.20 27.39 15.38
N GLY A 422 22.40 28.37 15.81
CA GLY A 422 21.97 29.49 14.96
C GLY A 422 20.97 29.10 13.85
N THR A 423 20.86 29.96 12.85
CA THR A 423 19.88 29.88 11.76
C THR A 423 20.57 29.66 10.41
N LEU A 424 20.33 28.53 9.76
CA LEU A 424 20.90 28.20 8.44
C LEU A 424 19.97 28.61 7.28
N PRO A 425 20.50 28.93 6.07
CA PRO A 425 19.72 29.36 4.91
C PRO A 425 19.04 28.19 4.18
N LEU A 426 18.14 27.48 4.86
CA LEU A 426 17.47 26.25 4.39
C LEU A 426 16.38 26.48 3.31
N ALA A 427 16.56 27.47 2.44
CA ALA A 427 15.53 27.95 1.51
C ALA A 427 15.10 26.91 0.45
N ASN A 428 15.89 25.88 0.18
CA ASN A 428 15.57 24.80 -0.76
C ASN A 428 15.01 23.53 -0.10
N LEU A 429 15.03 23.44 1.24
CA LEU A 429 14.68 22.24 2.00
C LEU A 429 13.17 21.97 1.88
N LYS A 430 12.80 20.77 1.42
CA LYS A 430 11.43 20.27 1.27
C LYS A 430 11.08 19.13 2.22
N GLU A 431 12.05 18.32 2.62
CA GLU A 431 11.79 17.09 3.38
C GLU A 431 12.84 16.90 4.46
N MET A 432 12.40 16.79 5.72
CA MET A 432 13.27 16.65 6.89
C MET A 432 12.83 15.46 7.75
N ASN A 433 13.63 14.40 7.75
CA ASN A 433 13.40 13.18 8.52
C ASN A 433 14.45 13.02 9.63
N LEU A 434 14.01 13.01 10.88
CA LEU A 434 14.84 12.79 12.07
C LEU A 434 14.37 11.54 12.85
N ALA A 435 13.53 10.70 12.26
CA ALA A 435 12.84 9.59 12.93
C ALA A 435 13.80 8.71 13.76
N VAL A 436 13.35 8.33 14.95
CA VAL A 436 14.07 7.46 15.90
C VAL A 436 15.45 8.01 16.32
N SER A 437 15.67 9.33 16.20
CA SER A 437 16.77 10.04 16.87
C SER A 437 16.46 10.16 18.37
N THR A 438 16.56 9.04 19.08
CA THR A 438 16.08 8.87 20.48
C THR A 438 16.69 9.86 21.47
N HIS A 439 17.86 10.41 21.15
CA HIS A 439 18.63 11.33 21.99
C HIS A 439 18.32 12.82 21.72
N LEU A 440 17.53 13.14 20.68
CA LEU A 440 17.27 14.51 20.24
C LEU A 440 16.44 15.28 21.26
N LYS A 441 17.01 16.34 21.84
CA LYS A 441 16.40 17.14 22.91
C LYS A 441 15.65 18.37 22.40
N GLU A 442 16.19 19.01 21.36
CA GLU A 442 15.63 20.22 20.75
C GLU A 442 15.81 20.24 19.23
N LEU A 443 14.90 20.94 18.55
CA LEU A 443 15.01 21.25 17.13
C LEU A 443 15.73 22.60 16.94
N PRO A 444 16.53 22.75 15.85
CA PRO A 444 17.14 24.03 15.51
C PRO A 444 16.10 25.07 15.06
N ASP A 445 16.54 26.31 14.82
CA ASP A 445 15.70 27.29 14.15
C ASP A 445 15.45 26.90 12.67
N LEU A 446 14.19 26.62 12.37
CA LEU A 446 13.70 26.33 11.01
C LEU A 446 13.06 27.54 10.33
N SER A 447 13.19 28.76 10.87
CA SER A 447 12.54 29.98 10.34
C SER A 447 12.83 30.30 8.86
N LYS A 448 13.92 29.75 8.29
CA LYS A 448 14.31 29.90 6.88
C LYS A 448 13.97 28.71 6.00
N ALA A 449 13.46 27.61 6.56
CA ALA A 449 13.00 26.43 5.83
C ALA A 449 11.57 26.63 5.26
N THR A 450 11.28 27.80 4.69
CA THR A 450 9.93 28.22 4.26
C THR A 450 9.34 27.39 3.12
N ASN A 451 10.16 26.50 2.51
CA ASN A 451 9.74 25.53 1.51
C ASN A 451 9.59 24.09 2.06
N LEU A 452 9.69 23.87 3.38
CA LEU A 452 9.52 22.53 3.96
C LEU A 452 8.08 22.04 3.76
N GLU A 453 7.95 20.85 3.19
CA GLU A 453 6.69 20.18 2.84
C GLU A 453 6.42 18.99 3.77
N ASN A 454 7.44 18.23 4.19
CA ASN A 454 7.32 17.13 5.18
C ASN A 454 8.34 17.26 6.32
N LEU A 455 7.88 17.09 7.57
CA LEU A 455 8.70 17.00 8.78
C LEU A 455 8.33 15.73 9.58
N ASN A 456 9.28 14.79 9.68
CA ASN A 456 9.09 13.55 10.45
C ASN A 456 10.05 13.48 11.66
N LEU A 457 9.45 13.45 12.85
CA LEU A 457 10.13 13.38 14.16
C LEU A 457 9.85 12.05 14.88
N SER A 458 9.18 11.10 14.22
CA SER A 458 8.63 9.88 14.84
C SER A 458 9.73 9.04 15.51
N GLY A 459 9.70 8.91 16.84
CA GLY A 459 10.69 8.18 17.64
C GLY A 459 11.75 9.05 18.32
N CYS A 460 11.64 10.38 18.26
CA CYS A 460 12.50 11.28 19.05
C CYS A 460 12.09 11.27 20.54
N THR A 461 12.39 10.18 21.25
CA THR A 461 11.93 9.92 22.62
C THR A 461 12.33 10.98 23.64
N ALA A 462 13.46 11.66 23.46
CA ALA A 462 13.95 12.73 24.33
C ALA A 462 13.44 14.15 23.98
N LEU A 463 12.66 14.30 22.91
CA LEU A 463 12.21 15.61 22.43
C LEU A 463 11.08 16.15 23.31
N VAL A 464 11.37 17.20 24.09
CA VAL A 464 10.43 17.75 25.09
C VAL A 464 9.43 18.75 24.49
N LYS A 465 9.88 19.52 23.48
CA LYS A 465 9.11 20.60 22.85
C LYS A 465 9.39 20.69 21.35
N ILE A 466 8.38 21.06 20.57
CA ILE A 466 8.59 21.51 19.18
C ILE A 466 9.06 22.97 19.20
N SER A 467 10.02 23.32 18.33
CA SER A 467 10.50 24.71 18.21
C SER A 467 9.40 25.64 17.70
N SER A 468 9.27 26.83 18.31
CA SER A 468 8.33 27.87 17.87
C SER A 468 8.60 28.36 16.45
N SER A 469 9.79 28.12 15.89
CA SER A 469 10.11 28.41 14.49
C SER A 469 9.20 27.69 13.50
N ILE A 470 8.52 26.61 13.91
CA ILE A 470 7.60 25.83 13.06
C ILE A 470 6.52 26.71 12.41
N VAL A 471 6.06 27.80 13.06
CA VAL A 471 4.98 28.66 12.54
C VAL A 471 5.30 29.38 11.21
N ASN A 472 6.56 29.36 10.77
CA ASN A 472 7.04 29.94 9.51
C ASN A 472 7.01 28.93 8.34
N LEU A 473 6.73 27.65 8.62
CA LEU A 473 6.77 26.55 7.65
C LEU A 473 5.46 26.47 6.85
N HIS A 474 5.09 27.57 6.19
CA HIS A 474 3.76 27.74 5.59
C HIS A 474 3.40 26.70 4.52
N LYS A 475 4.40 26.01 3.93
CA LYS A 475 4.23 24.90 2.98
C LYS A 475 4.14 23.50 3.59
N LEU A 476 4.32 23.37 4.91
CA LEU A 476 4.33 22.06 5.57
C LEU A 476 2.97 21.39 5.39
N SER A 477 2.92 20.31 4.61
CA SER A 477 1.73 19.49 4.37
C SER A 477 1.63 18.29 5.31
N GLU A 478 2.78 17.81 5.82
CA GLU A 478 2.87 16.58 6.61
C GLU A 478 3.74 16.76 7.86
N LEU A 479 3.18 16.38 9.02
CA LEU A 479 3.86 16.44 10.33
C LEU A 479 3.69 15.13 11.11
N GLY A 480 4.79 14.40 11.30
CA GLY A 480 4.85 13.16 12.08
C GLY A 480 5.54 13.35 13.43
N MET A 481 4.84 13.05 14.54
CA MET A 481 5.32 13.24 15.93
C MET A 481 5.07 12.02 16.82
N SER A 482 5.13 10.82 16.23
CA SER A 482 4.95 9.56 16.96
C SER A 482 6.12 9.21 17.87
N THR A 483 5.87 8.33 18.85
CA THR A 483 6.81 7.79 19.85
C THR A 483 7.69 8.83 20.55
N CYS A 484 7.25 10.10 20.55
CA CYS A 484 7.91 11.21 21.23
C CYS A 484 7.51 11.22 22.71
N GLN A 485 8.00 10.23 23.46
CA GLN A 485 7.57 9.95 24.84
C GLN A 485 7.80 11.10 25.84
N SER A 486 8.75 11.99 25.58
CA SER A 486 8.99 13.19 26.41
C SER A 486 8.23 14.45 25.94
N LEU A 487 7.48 14.39 24.84
CA LEU A 487 6.87 15.57 24.23
C LEU A 487 5.70 16.09 25.07
N GLU A 488 5.89 17.28 25.63
CA GLU A 488 4.94 17.95 26.53
C GLU A 488 4.29 19.17 25.88
N VAL A 489 4.97 19.84 24.92
CA VAL A 489 4.50 21.08 24.29
C VAL A 489 4.67 21.08 22.77
N ILE A 490 3.56 21.32 22.07
CA ILE A 490 3.52 21.67 20.65
C ILE A 490 2.93 23.09 20.56
N PRO A 491 3.55 24.05 19.83
CA PRO A 491 2.98 25.38 19.64
C PRO A 491 1.75 25.33 18.71
N THR A 492 0.99 26.43 18.64
CA THR A 492 -0.13 26.53 17.70
C THR A 492 0.34 26.30 16.25
N LEU A 493 -0.43 25.49 15.51
CA LEU A 493 -0.17 25.12 14.13
C LEU A 493 -1.01 25.94 13.14
N ILE A 494 -1.81 26.89 13.62
CA ILE A 494 -2.82 27.63 12.84
C ILE A 494 -2.26 28.41 11.63
N ASN A 495 -0.96 28.74 11.64
CA ASN A 495 -0.25 29.44 10.55
C ASN A 495 0.26 28.51 9.42
N LEU A 496 0.09 27.18 9.57
CA LEU A 496 0.54 26.18 8.60
C LEU A 496 -0.52 25.95 7.52
N ALA A 497 -0.76 26.97 6.69
CA ALA A 497 -1.88 26.99 5.74
C ALA A 497 -1.90 25.79 4.75
N SER A 498 -0.75 25.18 4.44
CA SER A 498 -0.67 23.98 3.60
C SER A 498 -0.85 22.65 4.34
N LEU A 499 -0.96 22.62 5.66
CA LEU A 499 -0.99 21.38 6.45
C LEU A 499 -2.21 20.53 6.07
N GLU A 500 -1.96 19.30 5.66
CA GLU A 500 -2.98 18.34 5.25
C GLU A 500 -3.03 17.12 6.18
N ARG A 501 -1.89 16.69 6.74
CA ARG A 501 -1.81 15.43 7.53
C ARG A 501 -1.00 15.61 8.82
N ILE A 502 -1.55 15.12 9.92
CA ILE A 502 -0.89 15.07 11.25
C ILE A 502 -1.03 13.66 11.80
N TRP A 503 0.10 13.00 12.12
CA TRP A 503 0.08 11.71 12.81
C TRP A 503 0.97 11.71 14.07
N MET A 504 0.41 11.16 15.14
CA MET A 504 1.12 10.92 16.40
C MET A 504 0.59 9.66 17.07
N PHE A 505 1.48 8.73 17.40
CA PHE A 505 1.15 7.58 18.24
C PHE A 505 2.12 7.43 19.41
N GLN A 506 1.68 6.93 20.56
CA GLN A 506 2.52 6.66 21.75
C GLN A 506 3.27 7.89 22.32
N SER A 507 2.67 9.07 22.20
CA SER A 507 3.17 10.32 22.81
C SER A 507 2.42 10.57 24.12
N SER A 508 2.85 9.88 25.18
CA SER A 508 2.11 9.72 26.44
C SER A 508 2.09 10.94 27.36
N ARG A 509 3.02 11.90 27.21
CA ARG A 509 3.04 13.14 28.01
C ARG A 509 2.20 14.27 27.45
N LEU A 510 1.94 14.31 26.15
CA LEU A 510 1.13 15.37 25.54
C LEU A 510 -0.32 15.23 25.97
N ARG A 511 -0.83 16.18 26.77
CA ARG A 511 -2.23 16.19 27.24
C ARG A 511 -3.16 17.09 26.42
N VAL A 512 -2.60 18.11 25.79
CA VAL A 512 -3.33 19.13 25.02
C VAL A 512 -2.89 19.06 23.57
N PHE A 513 -3.85 18.88 22.66
CA PHE A 513 -3.60 18.95 21.22
C PHE A 513 -3.64 20.43 20.76
N PRO A 514 -2.69 20.90 19.94
CA PRO A 514 -2.58 22.32 19.57
C PRO A 514 -3.70 22.75 18.61
N ASP A 515 -4.01 24.05 18.57
CA ASP A 515 -4.87 24.62 17.53
C ASP A 515 -4.28 24.40 16.12
N ILE A 516 -5.16 24.02 15.19
CA ILE A 516 -4.81 23.57 13.83
C ILE A 516 -5.40 24.47 12.74
N PRO A 517 -4.81 24.49 11.54
CA PRO A 517 -5.34 25.25 10.41
C PRO A 517 -6.56 24.55 9.79
N THR A 518 -7.38 25.30 9.06
CA THR A 518 -8.63 24.80 8.47
C THR A 518 -8.43 23.80 7.31
N ASN A 519 -7.20 23.67 6.82
CA ASN A 519 -6.83 22.91 5.62
C ASN A 519 -6.60 21.40 5.85
N VAL A 520 -6.48 20.96 7.12
CA VAL A 520 -6.15 19.58 7.48
C VAL A 520 -7.22 18.60 6.98
N LYS A 521 -6.76 17.47 6.41
CA LYS A 521 -7.57 16.36 5.87
C LYS A 521 -7.59 15.14 6.79
N GLU A 522 -6.44 14.81 7.38
CA GLU A 522 -6.21 13.55 8.09
C GLU A 522 -5.53 13.82 9.43
N ILE A 523 -6.16 13.37 10.52
CA ILE A 523 -5.63 13.45 11.89
C ILE A 523 -5.63 12.05 12.51
N GLU A 524 -4.44 11.61 12.90
CA GLU A 524 -4.18 10.28 13.47
C GLU A 524 -3.53 10.39 14.85
N ILE A 525 -4.23 9.95 15.89
CA ILE A 525 -3.84 10.09 17.32
C ILE A 525 -4.03 8.73 18.01
N TYR A 526 -2.96 7.97 18.25
CA TYR A 526 -3.04 6.64 18.87
C TYR A 526 -2.28 6.55 20.20
N ASP A 527 -2.89 6.02 21.27
CA ASP A 527 -2.19 5.69 22.53
C ASP A 527 -1.41 6.88 23.15
N THR A 528 -2.05 8.06 23.18
CA THR A 528 -1.44 9.33 23.64
C THR A 528 -2.01 9.79 24.99
N GLY A 529 -1.39 10.81 25.57
CA GLY A 529 -1.90 11.47 26.78
C GLY A 529 -3.11 12.40 26.56
N VAL A 530 -3.55 12.63 25.31
CA VAL A 530 -4.50 13.68 24.93
C VAL A 530 -5.88 13.44 25.56
N GLU A 531 -6.35 14.42 26.34
CA GLU A 531 -7.64 14.32 27.05
C GLU A 531 -8.82 14.86 26.23
N GLU A 532 -8.59 15.94 25.46
CA GLU A 532 -9.58 16.66 24.63
C GLU A 532 -8.93 17.24 23.35
N LEU A 533 -9.75 17.59 22.35
CA LEU A 533 -9.32 18.27 21.11
C LEU A 533 -9.68 19.77 21.14
N PRO A 534 -8.94 20.63 20.41
CA PRO A 534 -9.19 22.07 20.39
C PRO A 534 -10.50 22.43 19.69
N ALA A 535 -11.08 23.56 20.08
CA ALA A 535 -12.30 24.08 19.45
C ALA A 535 -12.11 24.44 17.97
N SER A 536 -10.89 24.81 17.54
CA SER A 536 -10.56 25.12 16.14
C SER A 536 -10.88 24.00 15.15
N LEU A 537 -10.93 22.74 15.60
CA LEU A 537 -11.32 21.57 14.82
C LEU A 537 -12.66 21.75 14.07
N MET A 538 -13.62 22.47 14.66
CA MET A 538 -14.94 22.71 14.03
C MET A 538 -14.85 23.52 12.72
N HIS A 539 -13.73 24.20 12.47
CA HIS A 539 -13.47 25.00 11.28
C HIS A 539 -12.63 24.28 10.21
N CYS A 540 -12.19 23.04 10.46
CA CYS A 540 -11.41 22.25 9.51
C CYS A 540 -12.30 21.67 8.39
N THR A 541 -12.69 22.50 7.43
CA THR A 541 -13.64 22.19 6.35
C THR A 541 -13.15 21.15 5.33
N ARG A 542 -11.90 20.68 5.45
CA ARG A 542 -11.31 19.63 4.62
C ARG A 542 -11.09 18.30 5.36
N LEU A 543 -11.38 18.23 6.67
CA LEU A 543 -11.09 17.07 7.52
C LEU A 543 -11.99 15.90 7.15
N THR A 544 -11.45 14.91 6.45
CA THR A 544 -12.17 13.68 6.07
C THR A 544 -11.97 12.56 7.08
N THR A 545 -10.76 12.45 7.65
CA THR A 545 -10.35 11.34 8.51
C THR A 545 -9.93 11.84 9.90
N LEU A 546 -10.56 11.33 10.94
CA LEU A 546 -10.22 11.58 12.33
C LEU A 546 -10.17 10.26 13.12
N ASP A 547 -8.97 9.74 13.36
CA ASP A 547 -8.74 8.48 14.09
C ASP A 547 -8.07 8.78 15.44
N ILE A 548 -8.78 8.54 16.55
CA ILE A 548 -8.36 8.80 17.94
C ILE A 548 -8.47 7.51 18.76
N CYS A 549 -7.50 6.60 18.61
CA CYS A 549 -7.60 5.23 19.11
C CYS A 549 -6.67 4.94 20.31
N SER A 550 -7.03 3.99 21.17
CA SER A 550 -6.29 3.60 22.39
C SER A 550 -6.07 4.72 23.41
N ASN A 551 -6.67 5.90 23.23
CA ASN A 551 -6.51 7.05 24.11
C ASN A 551 -7.39 6.84 25.36
N ARG A 552 -6.82 6.18 26.38
CA ARG A 552 -7.55 5.76 27.60
C ARG A 552 -8.07 6.95 28.44
N ASN A 553 -7.44 8.11 28.30
CA ASN A 553 -7.79 9.36 28.99
C ASN A 553 -8.75 10.25 28.19
N PHE A 554 -8.97 9.95 26.90
CA PHE A 554 -9.87 10.73 26.05
C PHE A 554 -11.32 10.50 26.46
N LYS A 555 -12.00 11.58 26.88
CA LYS A 555 -13.32 11.50 27.54
C LYS A 555 -14.46 11.53 26.52
N THR A 556 -14.50 12.58 25.70
CA THR A 556 -15.38 12.76 24.53
C THR A 556 -14.99 14.06 23.81
N PHE A 557 -15.59 14.34 22.65
CA PHE A 557 -15.59 15.68 22.06
C PHE A 557 -16.58 16.59 22.82
N SER A 558 -16.06 17.67 23.40
CA SER A 558 -16.81 18.76 24.05
C SER A 558 -17.39 19.76 23.05
N THR A 559 -16.93 19.74 21.79
CA THR A 559 -17.29 20.67 20.71
C THR A 559 -17.94 19.96 19.51
N HIS A 560 -18.48 20.74 18.57
CA HIS A 560 -19.02 20.21 17.31
C HIS A 560 -17.89 19.75 16.37
N LEU A 561 -17.95 18.50 15.90
CA LEU A 561 -17.09 18.02 14.82
C LEU A 561 -17.45 18.68 13.47
N PRO A 562 -16.46 18.93 12.58
CA PRO A 562 -16.73 19.51 11.26
C PRO A 562 -17.51 18.53 10.37
N THR A 563 -18.43 19.08 9.56
CA THR A 563 -19.43 18.32 8.78
C THR A 563 -18.86 17.55 7.58
N CYS A 564 -17.58 17.74 7.25
CA CYS A 564 -16.88 17.09 6.15
C CYS A 564 -16.28 15.71 6.51
N ILE A 565 -16.29 15.31 7.78
CA ILE A 565 -15.73 14.01 8.21
C ILE A 565 -16.50 12.86 7.54
N SER A 566 -15.76 12.00 6.83
CA SER A 566 -16.25 10.74 6.28
C SER A 566 -15.85 9.53 7.11
N ARG A 567 -14.76 9.61 7.88
CA ARG A 567 -14.29 8.56 8.78
C ARG A 567 -13.96 9.10 10.18
N LEU A 568 -14.55 8.46 11.19
CA LEU A 568 -14.24 8.67 12.61
C LEU A 568 -13.90 7.32 13.26
N SER A 569 -12.71 7.19 13.85
CA SER A 569 -12.36 6.05 14.69
C SER A 569 -12.07 6.50 16.12
N LEU A 570 -12.63 5.81 17.10
CA LEU A 570 -12.39 5.98 18.55
C LEU A 570 -11.91 4.66 19.20
N SER A 571 -11.51 3.68 18.39
CA SER A 571 -11.23 2.30 18.80
C SER A 571 -10.31 2.19 20.02
N ASN A 572 -10.62 1.37 21.01
CA ASN A 572 -9.89 1.18 22.28
C ASN A 572 -9.78 2.43 23.20
N SER A 573 -10.44 3.54 22.90
CA SER A 573 -10.38 4.76 23.73
C SER A 573 -11.30 4.69 24.97
N GLY A 574 -11.07 5.59 25.93
CA GLY A 574 -11.69 5.58 27.26
C GLY A 574 -13.17 5.98 27.35
N ILE A 575 -13.85 6.17 26.21
CA ILE A 575 -15.17 6.79 26.11
C ILE A 575 -16.29 5.98 26.80
N GLU A 576 -17.18 6.67 27.51
CA GLU A 576 -18.40 6.04 28.08
C GLU A 576 -19.65 6.24 27.21
N LYS A 577 -19.71 7.34 26.47
CA LYS A 577 -20.81 7.76 25.60
C LYS A 577 -20.23 8.53 24.42
N ILE A 578 -20.99 8.58 23.33
CA ILE A 578 -20.65 9.37 22.14
C ILE A 578 -21.61 10.56 22.06
N THR A 579 -21.08 11.75 21.79
CA THR A 579 -21.86 12.99 21.70
C THR A 579 -22.89 12.91 20.57
N ALA A 580 -24.12 13.38 20.81
CA ALA A 580 -25.25 13.28 19.87
C ALA A 580 -25.06 14.05 18.54
N CYS A 581 -24.02 14.89 18.44
CA CYS A 581 -23.67 15.62 17.23
C CYS A 581 -23.35 14.71 16.02
N ILE A 582 -23.02 13.43 16.24
CA ILE A 582 -22.76 12.47 15.14
C ILE A 582 -23.93 12.33 14.16
N LYS A 583 -25.19 12.43 14.62
CA LYS A 583 -26.37 12.45 13.72
C LYS A 583 -26.31 13.60 12.71
N GLY A 584 -25.66 14.71 13.06
CA GLY A 584 -25.52 15.92 12.24
C GLY A 584 -24.32 15.92 11.28
N LEU A 585 -23.62 14.79 11.10
CA LEU A 585 -22.50 14.66 10.17
C LEU A 585 -22.98 14.05 8.84
N PRO A 586 -23.29 14.85 7.80
CA PRO A 586 -23.96 14.36 6.59
C PRO A 586 -23.08 13.52 5.66
N ASN A 587 -21.76 13.55 5.86
CA ASN A 587 -20.78 12.84 5.05
C ASN A 587 -20.20 11.60 5.75
N LEU A 588 -20.56 11.32 7.02
CA LEU A 588 -19.95 10.25 7.79
C LEU A 588 -20.34 8.88 7.21
N GLN A 589 -19.36 8.20 6.62
CA GLN A 589 -19.50 6.87 6.03
C GLN A 589 -18.99 5.77 6.98
N SER A 590 -17.94 6.03 7.77
CA SER A 590 -17.31 5.04 8.64
C SER A 590 -17.19 5.52 10.09
N LEU A 591 -17.72 4.72 11.03
CA LEU A 591 -17.61 4.92 12.47
C LEU A 591 -17.03 3.66 13.13
N VAL A 592 -15.79 3.74 13.62
CA VAL A 592 -15.06 2.59 14.17
C VAL A 592 -14.81 2.77 15.67
N LEU A 593 -15.30 1.85 16.48
CA LEU A 593 -15.37 1.91 17.94
C LEU A 593 -14.82 0.62 18.59
N THR A 594 -14.16 -0.23 17.81
CA THR A 594 -13.63 -1.54 18.23
C THR A 594 -12.88 -1.45 19.56
N GLY A 595 -13.25 -2.26 20.55
CA GLY A 595 -12.60 -2.32 21.86
C GLY A 595 -12.92 -1.15 22.82
N CYS A 596 -13.94 -0.32 22.56
CA CYS A 596 -14.39 0.71 23.51
C CYS A 596 -15.10 0.10 24.74
N LYS A 597 -14.35 -0.60 25.60
CA LYS A 597 -14.90 -1.42 26.71
C LYS A 597 -15.73 -0.66 27.75
N LYS A 598 -15.62 0.67 27.82
CA LYS A 598 -16.41 1.54 28.70
C LYS A 598 -17.70 2.09 28.07
N LEU A 599 -17.88 1.96 26.76
CA LEU A 599 -18.99 2.55 26.01
C LEU A 599 -20.32 1.89 26.43
N LYS A 600 -21.26 2.67 26.98
CA LYS A 600 -22.55 2.20 27.52
C LYS A 600 -23.71 2.37 26.53
N SER A 601 -23.62 3.35 25.63
CA SER A 601 -24.73 3.70 24.72
C SER A 601 -24.29 4.39 23.43
N LEU A 602 -24.88 4.00 22.29
CA LEU A 602 -24.77 4.74 21.02
C LEU A 602 -25.92 5.77 20.85
N PRO A 603 -25.64 6.99 20.35
CA PRO A 603 -26.64 7.98 19.96
C PRO A 603 -27.30 7.60 18.63
N GLU A 604 -28.17 8.47 18.11
CA GLU A 604 -28.64 8.38 16.72
C GLU A 604 -27.49 8.57 15.72
N LEU A 605 -27.53 7.79 14.64
CA LEU A 605 -26.50 7.73 13.60
C LEU A 605 -26.97 8.41 12.32
N PRO A 606 -26.07 9.02 11.52
CA PRO A 606 -26.43 9.68 10.26
C PRO A 606 -26.75 8.65 9.17
N GLY A 607 -27.74 8.94 8.33
CA GLY A 607 -28.17 8.04 7.23
C GLY A 607 -27.15 7.84 6.11
N SER A 608 -26.04 8.60 6.12
CA SER A 608 -24.88 8.45 5.24
C SER A 608 -23.99 7.26 5.59
N LEU A 609 -24.18 6.63 6.75
CA LEU A 609 -23.26 5.61 7.26
C LEU A 609 -23.26 4.35 6.39
N GLU A 610 -22.07 3.88 6.06
CA GLU A 610 -21.77 2.66 5.30
C GLU A 610 -21.10 1.59 6.19
N LEU A 611 -20.44 1.99 7.27
CA LEU A 611 -19.82 1.11 8.27
C LEU A 611 -19.95 1.64 9.70
N LEU A 612 -20.44 0.79 10.60
CA LEU A 612 -20.27 0.87 12.04
C LEU A 612 -19.54 -0.41 12.51
N SER A 613 -18.39 -0.27 13.17
CA SER A 613 -17.80 -1.38 13.94
C SER A 613 -17.76 -1.02 15.41
N ALA A 614 -18.53 -1.73 16.23
CA ALA A 614 -18.59 -1.63 17.69
C ALA A 614 -18.19 -2.97 18.34
N GLU A 615 -17.22 -3.65 17.73
CA GLU A 615 -16.70 -4.94 18.16
C GLU A 615 -16.00 -4.84 19.53
N ASP A 616 -16.05 -5.88 20.37
CA ASP A 616 -15.51 -5.93 21.74
C ASP A 616 -15.93 -4.77 22.68
N CYS A 617 -17.05 -4.09 22.39
CA CYS A 617 -17.65 -3.08 23.27
C CYS A 617 -18.42 -3.76 24.42
N GLU A 618 -17.69 -4.41 25.32
CA GLU A 618 -18.22 -5.26 26.41
C GLU A 618 -19.24 -4.59 27.34
N SER A 619 -19.26 -3.25 27.45
CA SER A 619 -20.23 -2.49 28.24
C SER A 619 -21.43 -1.94 27.46
N LEU A 620 -21.54 -2.18 26.16
CA LEU A 620 -22.58 -1.55 25.33
C LEU A 620 -23.95 -2.15 25.63
N GLU A 621 -24.81 -1.39 26.32
CA GLU A 621 -26.16 -1.81 26.72
C GLU A 621 -27.24 -1.31 25.76
N ARG A 622 -27.11 -0.08 25.26
CA ARG A 622 -28.18 0.64 24.53
C ARG A 622 -27.72 1.16 23.17
N VAL A 623 -28.62 1.12 22.20
CA VAL A 623 -28.50 1.87 20.93
C VAL A 623 -29.76 2.70 20.73
N SER A 624 -29.64 3.79 19.98
CA SER A 624 -30.78 4.57 19.50
C SER A 624 -31.75 3.72 18.66
N ASN A 625 -33.02 4.11 18.65
CA ASN A 625 -34.07 3.42 17.90
C ASN A 625 -35.03 4.46 17.30
N PRO A 626 -35.22 4.49 15.96
CA PRO A 626 -34.67 3.58 14.96
C PRO A 626 -33.20 3.87 14.58
N LEU A 627 -32.46 2.81 14.21
CA LEU A 627 -31.19 2.93 13.50
C LEU A 627 -31.45 3.15 12.01
N ASN A 628 -31.54 4.41 11.58
CA ASN A 628 -31.89 4.77 10.20
C ASN A 628 -30.68 4.79 9.25
N THR A 629 -29.99 3.64 9.14
CA THR A 629 -28.73 3.51 8.38
C THR A 629 -28.80 2.36 7.34
N PRO A 630 -29.66 2.47 6.30
CA PRO A 630 -30.04 1.33 5.45
C PRO A 630 -28.93 0.77 4.54
N ASN A 631 -27.82 1.49 4.37
CA ASN A 631 -26.65 1.01 3.61
C ASN A 631 -25.52 0.50 4.52
N ALA A 632 -25.64 0.65 5.84
CA ALA A 632 -24.54 0.38 6.77
C ALA A 632 -24.33 -1.12 7.05
N VAL A 633 -23.06 -1.54 7.02
CA VAL A 633 -22.59 -2.72 7.74
C VAL A 633 -22.48 -2.36 9.22
N LEU A 634 -23.12 -3.13 10.11
CA LEU A 634 -23.11 -2.90 11.56
C LEU A 634 -22.54 -4.13 12.30
N THR A 635 -21.31 -4.07 12.81
CA THR A 635 -20.73 -5.15 13.62
C THR A 635 -20.75 -4.81 15.11
N PHE A 636 -21.25 -5.74 15.93
CA PHE A 636 -21.37 -5.66 17.39
C PHE A 636 -20.79 -6.93 18.06
N THR A 637 -19.75 -7.52 17.48
CA THR A 637 -19.20 -8.78 17.99
C THR A 637 -18.75 -8.63 19.45
N ASN A 638 -18.95 -9.67 20.25
CA ASN A 638 -18.64 -9.66 21.69
C ASN A 638 -19.31 -8.54 22.55
N CYS A 639 -20.32 -7.82 22.04
CA CYS A 639 -21.15 -6.88 22.82
C CYS A 639 -22.10 -7.62 23.78
N ILE A 640 -21.55 -8.33 24.76
CA ILE A 640 -22.30 -9.28 25.61
C ILE A 640 -23.45 -8.63 26.40
N LYS A 641 -23.33 -7.36 26.82
CA LYS A 641 -24.37 -6.62 27.57
C LYS A 641 -25.47 -5.98 26.72
N LEU A 642 -25.44 -6.15 25.39
CA LEU A 642 -26.39 -5.50 24.48
C LEU A 642 -27.84 -5.84 24.87
N GLY A 643 -28.62 -4.85 25.29
CA GLY A 643 -29.94 -5.05 25.89
C GLY A 643 -30.97 -5.59 24.92
N ALA A 644 -32.01 -6.27 25.41
CA ALA A 644 -33.05 -6.87 24.56
C ALA A 644 -33.71 -5.85 23.62
N GLN A 645 -33.96 -4.62 24.09
CA GLN A 645 -34.48 -3.53 23.28
C GLN A 645 -33.49 -3.09 22.18
N ALA A 646 -32.19 -3.03 22.48
CA ALA A 646 -31.14 -2.68 21.52
C ALA A 646 -31.01 -3.74 20.42
N ARG A 647 -31.06 -5.03 20.79
CA ARG A 647 -31.13 -6.14 19.82
C ARG A 647 -32.40 -6.02 18.98
N ARG A 648 -33.58 -5.81 19.57
CA ARG A 648 -34.84 -5.60 18.83
C ARG A 648 -34.75 -4.45 17.83
N ALA A 649 -34.11 -3.33 18.17
CA ALA A 649 -33.88 -2.21 17.26
C ALA A 649 -33.02 -2.60 16.04
N ILE A 650 -31.86 -3.23 16.27
CA ILE A 650 -30.95 -3.71 15.21
C ILE A 650 -31.66 -4.74 14.31
N ILE A 651 -32.40 -5.69 14.89
CA ILE A 651 -33.15 -6.73 14.15
C ILE A 651 -34.37 -6.13 13.43
N LYS A 652 -34.92 -4.97 13.86
CA LYS A 652 -35.96 -4.24 13.13
C LYS A 652 -35.39 -3.42 11.96
N GLY A 653 -34.20 -2.83 12.10
CA GLY A 653 -33.54 -1.99 11.10
C GLY A 653 -33.55 -2.55 9.67
N SER A 654 -33.83 -1.69 8.69
CA SER A 654 -33.78 -2.03 7.26
C SER A 654 -32.33 -2.02 6.77
N PHE A 655 -31.95 -2.94 5.89
CA PHE A 655 -30.62 -3.05 5.30
C PHE A 655 -30.74 -3.33 3.80
N VAL A 656 -30.75 -2.28 2.99
CA VAL A 656 -30.91 -2.33 1.53
C VAL A 656 -29.62 -2.76 0.83
N ARG A 657 -28.47 -2.36 1.39
CA ARG A 657 -27.12 -2.75 0.93
C ARG A 657 -26.21 -3.27 2.05
N GLY A 658 -26.52 -2.92 3.29
CA GLY A 658 -25.75 -3.32 4.48
C GLY A 658 -26.16 -4.67 5.07
N TRP A 659 -25.62 -4.96 6.24
CA TRP A 659 -25.95 -6.13 7.06
C TRP A 659 -25.55 -5.88 8.52
N ALA A 660 -26.15 -6.58 9.47
CA ALA A 660 -25.82 -6.47 10.89
C ALA A 660 -25.33 -7.80 11.47
N LEU A 661 -24.34 -7.74 12.36
CA LEU A 661 -23.77 -8.88 13.08
C LEU A 661 -23.76 -8.57 14.58
N LEU A 662 -24.49 -9.34 15.39
CA LEU A 662 -24.64 -9.10 16.83
C LEU A 662 -24.72 -10.40 17.65
N PRO A 663 -24.47 -10.38 18.98
CA PRO A 663 -24.45 -11.60 19.79
C PRO A 663 -25.86 -12.18 20.00
N GLY A 664 -26.02 -13.48 19.74
CA GLY A 664 -27.29 -14.19 19.87
C GLY A 664 -27.17 -15.63 19.35
N GLY A 665 -27.88 -16.56 20.00
CA GLY A 665 -27.68 -18.00 19.79
C GLY A 665 -28.84 -18.78 19.15
N GLU A 666 -29.94 -18.08 18.85
CA GLU A 666 -31.23 -18.61 18.37
C GLU A 666 -31.88 -17.56 17.45
N ILE A 667 -32.70 -17.99 16.49
CA ILE A 667 -33.38 -17.07 15.56
C ILE A 667 -34.61 -16.42 16.22
N PRO A 668 -34.81 -15.08 16.08
CA PRO A 668 -35.99 -14.41 16.61
C PRO A 668 -37.30 -14.98 16.05
N ALA A 669 -38.34 -15.10 16.89
CA ALA A 669 -39.63 -15.73 16.52
C ALA A 669 -40.33 -15.12 15.28
N LYS A 670 -40.02 -13.88 14.92
CA LYS A 670 -40.55 -13.16 13.74
C LYS A 670 -39.94 -13.55 12.38
N PHE A 671 -39.11 -14.59 12.32
CA PHE A 671 -38.67 -15.19 11.06
C PHE A 671 -39.53 -16.46 10.85
N ASP A 672 -40.49 -16.38 9.94
CA ASP A 672 -41.60 -17.34 9.79
C ASP A 672 -41.17 -18.71 9.25
N HIS A 673 -39.96 -18.79 8.69
CA HIS A 673 -39.36 -20.01 8.16
C HIS A 673 -37.99 -20.18 8.81
N GLN A 674 -37.78 -21.25 9.59
CA GLN A 674 -36.53 -21.51 10.30
C GLN A 674 -36.11 -22.98 10.13
N VAL A 675 -34.81 -23.25 10.05
CA VAL A 675 -34.27 -24.61 9.98
C VAL A 675 -32.87 -24.68 10.58
N ARG A 676 -32.56 -25.81 11.22
CA ARG A 676 -31.19 -26.11 11.67
C ARG A 676 -30.31 -26.56 10.51
N GLY A 677 -29.04 -26.18 10.56
CA GLY A 677 -28.07 -26.38 9.49
C GLY A 677 -28.04 -25.22 8.48
N ASN A 678 -27.39 -25.47 7.35
CA ASN A 678 -26.90 -24.45 6.42
C ASN A 678 -27.74 -24.28 5.14
N SER A 679 -28.95 -24.83 5.08
CA SER A 679 -29.79 -24.76 3.86
C SER A 679 -31.27 -24.68 4.20
N LEU A 680 -31.93 -23.60 3.79
CA LEU A 680 -33.36 -23.36 3.98
C LEU A 680 -34.10 -23.36 2.64
N THR A 681 -35.24 -24.04 2.58
CA THR A 681 -36.15 -23.99 1.42
C THR A 681 -37.43 -23.25 1.79
N ILE A 682 -37.73 -22.16 1.08
CA ILE A 682 -38.95 -21.35 1.28
C ILE A 682 -39.90 -21.48 0.06
N PRO A 683 -41.22 -21.35 0.26
CA PRO A 683 -42.16 -21.22 -0.85
C PRO A 683 -41.94 -19.90 -1.61
N HIS A 684 -42.29 -19.87 -2.89
CA HIS A 684 -42.35 -18.64 -3.67
C HIS A 684 -43.53 -17.76 -3.17
N SER A 685 -43.26 -16.50 -2.85
CA SER A 685 -44.26 -15.49 -2.46
C SER A 685 -44.45 -14.46 -3.57
N THR A 686 -45.50 -13.64 -3.49
CA THR A 686 -45.67 -12.48 -4.39
C THR A 686 -44.62 -11.39 -4.14
N SER A 687 -44.05 -11.33 -2.93
CA SER A 687 -42.90 -10.48 -2.64
C SER A 687 -41.59 -11.21 -2.93
N ASN A 688 -40.77 -10.60 -3.78
CA ASN A 688 -39.39 -10.99 -4.01
C ASN A 688 -38.41 -10.42 -2.95
N ARG A 689 -38.90 -9.75 -1.89
CA ARG A 689 -38.09 -9.19 -0.80
C ARG A 689 -38.17 -10.07 0.46
N PHE A 690 -37.02 -10.43 1.02
CA PHE A 690 -36.96 -11.22 2.26
C PHE A 690 -35.80 -10.79 3.17
N LYS A 691 -36.01 -10.93 4.48
CA LYS A 691 -35.01 -10.69 5.51
C LYS A 691 -34.48 -12.03 5.99
N VAL A 692 -33.16 -12.16 6.07
CA VAL A 692 -32.46 -13.38 6.47
C VAL A 692 -31.83 -13.19 7.84
N CYS A 693 -31.86 -14.23 8.67
CA CYS A 693 -31.08 -14.36 9.89
C CYS A 693 -30.32 -15.68 9.89
N VAL A 694 -29.04 -15.67 10.26
CA VAL A 694 -28.19 -16.87 10.34
C VAL A 694 -27.48 -16.90 11.69
N VAL A 695 -27.61 -18.00 12.43
CA VAL A 695 -26.85 -18.27 13.65
C VAL A 695 -25.51 -18.88 13.26
N ILE A 696 -24.43 -18.12 13.42
CA ILE A 696 -23.06 -18.56 13.16
C ILE A 696 -22.31 -18.82 14.48
N SER A 697 -21.41 -19.81 14.45
CA SER A 697 -20.55 -20.18 15.57
C SER A 697 -19.10 -20.32 15.12
N PRO A 698 -18.13 -19.79 15.87
CA PRO A 698 -16.70 -19.85 15.56
C PRO A 698 -16.10 -21.24 15.81
N ASN A 699 -15.58 -21.89 14.77
CA ASN A 699 -14.83 -23.14 14.93
C ASN A 699 -13.38 -22.82 15.36
N HIS A 700 -13.06 -23.12 16.62
CA HIS A 700 -11.80 -22.77 17.27
C HIS A 700 -10.59 -23.65 16.84
N GLN A 701 -10.77 -24.61 15.93
CA GLN A 701 -9.70 -25.55 15.53
C GLN A 701 -8.68 -24.97 14.52
N TYR A 702 -8.90 -23.76 13.99
CA TYR A 702 -8.05 -23.13 12.96
C TYR A 702 -7.43 -21.82 13.44
N VAL A 703 -6.12 -21.63 13.19
CA VAL A 703 -5.33 -20.52 13.77
C VAL A 703 -4.84 -19.53 12.71
N LYS A 704 -5.39 -18.30 12.77
CA LYS A 704 -4.89 -17.01 12.23
C LYS A 704 -4.67 -16.85 10.70
N PHE A 705 -4.81 -15.58 10.27
CA PHE A 705 -4.39 -15.03 8.97
C PHE A 705 -5.01 -15.63 7.69
N MET A 706 -6.34 -15.64 7.61
CA MET A 706 -7.08 -15.65 6.33
C MET A 706 -8.27 -14.69 6.41
N GLU A 707 -8.63 -14.07 5.28
CA GLU A 707 -9.92 -13.39 5.13
C GLU A 707 -11.04 -14.44 5.12
N LEU A 708 -12.06 -14.28 5.98
CA LEU A 708 -13.15 -15.23 6.11
C LEU A 708 -14.40 -14.72 5.41
N GLU A 709 -14.77 -15.44 4.35
CA GLU A 709 -15.93 -15.16 3.52
C GLU A 709 -17.04 -16.19 3.80
N LEU A 710 -18.18 -15.71 4.29
CA LEU A 710 -19.43 -16.48 4.29
C LEU A 710 -20.14 -16.21 2.95
N LEU A 711 -20.46 -17.29 2.24
CA LEU A 711 -21.20 -17.26 0.98
C LEU A 711 -22.64 -17.68 1.24
N CYS A 712 -23.60 -16.81 0.90
CA CYS A 712 -25.01 -17.18 0.78
C CYS A 712 -25.37 -17.28 -0.70
N ARG A 713 -25.76 -18.48 -1.15
CA ARG A 713 -26.17 -18.77 -2.52
C ARG A 713 -27.67 -18.98 -2.57
N CYS A 714 -28.37 -18.13 -3.32
CA CYS A 714 -29.78 -18.31 -3.61
C CYS A 714 -29.95 -19.10 -4.92
N LYS A 715 -30.70 -20.21 -4.87
CA LYS A 715 -31.07 -21.07 -6.01
C LYS A 715 -32.59 -21.12 -6.14
N VAL A 716 -33.11 -21.18 -7.37
CA VAL A 716 -34.55 -21.39 -7.62
C VAL A 716 -34.76 -22.79 -8.22
N ILE A 717 -35.49 -23.66 -7.52
CA ILE A 717 -35.68 -25.05 -7.95
C ILE A 717 -36.46 -25.08 -9.27
N GLY A 718 -35.86 -25.70 -10.30
CA GLY A 718 -36.43 -25.79 -11.64
C GLY A 718 -35.94 -24.75 -12.64
N ASN A 719 -34.90 -23.98 -12.31
CA ASN A 719 -34.16 -23.14 -13.27
C ASN A 719 -32.64 -23.33 -13.05
N SER A 720 -31.90 -23.68 -14.10
CA SER A 720 -30.48 -24.07 -14.02
C SER A 720 -29.48 -22.92 -14.22
N VAL A 721 -29.95 -21.71 -14.57
CA VAL A 721 -29.09 -20.62 -15.05
C VAL A 721 -28.92 -19.48 -14.03
N ASN A 722 -29.90 -19.28 -13.14
CA ASN A 722 -29.96 -18.10 -12.28
C ASN A 722 -29.69 -18.46 -10.80
N SER A 723 -28.46 -18.23 -10.34
CA SER A 723 -28.11 -18.22 -8.91
C SER A 723 -27.45 -16.89 -8.52
N THR A 724 -27.87 -16.30 -7.40
CA THR A 724 -27.26 -15.10 -6.84
C THR A 724 -26.40 -15.47 -5.63
N ASP A 725 -25.09 -15.22 -5.73
CA ASP A 725 -24.11 -15.44 -4.67
C ASP A 725 -23.84 -14.11 -3.93
N MET A 726 -24.24 -14.03 -2.67
CA MET A 726 -23.93 -12.95 -1.74
C MET A 726 -22.72 -13.31 -0.88
N LYS A 727 -21.89 -12.30 -0.58
CA LYS A 727 -20.56 -12.43 0.03
C LYS A 727 -20.49 -11.57 1.28
N PHE A 728 -20.17 -12.17 2.43
CA PHE A 728 -20.01 -11.45 3.70
C PHE A 728 -18.59 -11.67 4.22
N ASN A 729 -17.80 -10.59 4.26
CA ASN A 729 -16.46 -10.59 4.82
C ASN A 729 -16.55 -10.41 6.33
N LEU A 730 -16.12 -11.43 7.09
CA LEU A 730 -16.25 -11.49 8.55
C LEU A 730 -14.86 -11.39 9.18
N PHE A 731 -14.61 -10.28 9.89
CA PHE A 731 -13.34 -10.02 10.55
C PHE A 731 -13.26 -10.72 11.92
N ARG A 732 -12.05 -11.13 12.32
CA ARG A 732 -11.72 -11.63 13.68
C ARG A 732 -12.61 -12.77 14.21
N VAL A 733 -13.14 -13.63 13.34
CA VAL A 733 -14.03 -14.74 13.74
C VAL A 733 -13.46 -15.62 14.87
N SER A 734 -12.14 -15.87 14.85
CA SER A 734 -11.44 -16.63 15.91
C SER A 734 -11.43 -15.95 17.29
N GLU A 735 -11.84 -14.68 17.38
CA GLU A 735 -11.96 -13.90 18.62
C GLU A 735 -13.43 -13.82 19.11
N TYR A 736 -14.38 -14.44 18.39
CA TYR A 736 -15.80 -14.46 18.79
C TYR A 736 -16.01 -15.38 19.99
N ARG A 737 -16.51 -14.85 21.11
CA ARG A 737 -16.65 -15.60 22.37
C ARG A 737 -18.00 -16.29 22.53
N THR A 738 -18.92 -16.09 21.58
CA THR A 738 -20.31 -16.56 21.61
C THR A 738 -20.83 -16.85 20.20
N LYS A 739 -22.03 -17.46 20.10
CA LYS A 739 -22.80 -17.48 18.86
C LYS A 739 -23.24 -16.05 18.47
N HIS A 740 -23.26 -15.78 17.17
CA HIS A 740 -23.68 -14.49 16.63
C HIS A 740 -24.78 -14.65 15.58
N LEU A 741 -25.65 -13.64 15.48
CA LEU A 741 -26.68 -13.50 14.46
C LEU A 741 -26.16 -12.60 13.33
N LEU A 742 -26.07 -13.13 12.11
CA LEU A 742 -25.89 -12.33 10.89
C LEU A 742 -27.25 -12.05 10.27
N ILE A 743 -27.55 -10.78 9.99
CA ILE A 743 -28.86 -10.31 9.51
C ILE A 743 -28.68 -9.42 8.29
N PHE A 744 -29.40 -9.73 7.21
CA PHE A 744 -29.38 -8.94 5.97
C PHE A 744 -30.74 -9.00 5.26
N HIS A 745 -30.94 -8.18 4.24
CA HIS A 745 -32.08 -8.33 3.33
C HIS A 745 -31.56 -8.81 1.97
N SER A 746 -32.39 -9.56 1.27
CA SER A 746 -32.11 -10.03 -0.09
C SER A 746 -33.34 -9.80 -0.96
N SER A 747 -33.10 -9.67 -2.27
CA SER A 747 -34.16 -9.49 -3.25
C SER A 747 -33.86 -10.22 -4.55
N LEU A 748 -34.90 -10.83 -5.14
CA LEU A 748 -34.81 -11.59 -6.38
C LEU A 748 -35.33 -10.74 -7.55
N THR A 749 -34.44 -9.95 -8.14
CA THR A 749 -34.73 -8.96 -9.19
C THR A 749 -35.00 -9.55 -10.58
N PHE A 750 -35.00 -10.87 -10.74
CA PHE A 750 -35.02 -11.56 -12.05
C PHE A 750 -36.03 -12.72 -12.16
N ILE A 751 -37.03 -12.79 -11.28
CA ILE A 751 -38.11 -13.79 -11.39
C ILE A 751 -39.30 -13.15 -12.11
N ASP A 752 -39.67 -13.70 -13.26
CA ASP A 752 -40.85 -13.27 -14.02
C ASP A 752 -42.13 -13.82 -13.38
N ALA A 753 -43.18 -13.01 -13.31
CA ALA A 753 -44.39 -13.26 -12.51
C ALA A 753 -45.28 -14.40 -13.05
N SER A 754 -44.87 -15.08 -14.12
CA SER A 754 -45.59 -16.18 -14.74
C SER A 754 -45.21 -17.58 -14.20
N GLU A 755 -44.15 -17.71 -13.40
CA GLU A 755 -43.55 -18.99 -13.03
C GLU A 755 -43.89 -19.45 -11.59
N VAL A 756 -45.19 -19.42 -11.27
CA VAL A 756 -45.84 -19.48 -9.93
C VAL A 756 -45.65 -20.81 -9.14
N SER A 757 -44.77 -21.73 -9.57
CA SER A 757 -44.67 -23.10 -9.02
C SER A 757 -43.32 -23.47 -8.40
N ARG A 758 -42.34 -22.57 -8.38
CA ARG A 758 -40.97 -22.89 -7.90
C ARG A 758 -40.82 -22.73 -6.38
N LYS A 759 -39.76 -23.35 -5.85
CA LYS A 759 -39.28 -23.15 -4.46
C LYS A 759 -37.93 -22.43 -4.50
N ILE A 760 -37.64 -21.62 -3.49
CA ILE A 760 -36.37 -20.91 -3.34
C ILE A 760 -35.54 -21.64 -2.29
N VAL A 761 -34.25 -21.85 -2.55
CA VAL A 761 -33.28 -22.46 -1.63
C VAL A 761 -32.19 -21.44 -1.32
N LEU A 762 -31.96 -21.18 -0.04
CA LEU A 762 -30.84 -20.39 0.45
C LEU A 762 -29.82 -21.33 1.08
N GLU A 763 -28.66 -21.45 0.44
CA GLU A 763 -27.55 -22.32 0.83
C GLU A 763 -26.40 -21.47 1.38
N PHE A 764 -25.99 -21.73 2.61
CA PHE A 764 -24.93 -21.01 3.29
C PHE A 764 -23.66 -21.87 3.36
N THR A 765 -22.51 -21.30 3.02
CA THR A 765 -21.22 -22.00 3.03
C THR A 765 -20.12 -21.09 3.55
N SER A 766 -19.32 -21.59 4.51
CA SER A 766 -18.10 -20.94 4.96
C SER A 766 -16.92 -21.43 4.13
N LYS A 767 -16.10 -20.51 3.60
CA LYS A 767 -14.79 -20.90 3.08
C LYS A 767 -13.93 -21.47 4.21
N ASN A 768 -13.16 -22.51 3.90
CA ASN A 768 -12.18 -23.15 4.80
C ASN A 768 -12.78 -23.77 6.10
N HIS A 769 -14.11 -23.92 6.21
CA HIS A 769 -14.80 -24.57 7.34
C HIS A 769 -14.53 -23.97 8.75
N VAL A 770 -14.18 -22.69 8.82
CA VAL A 770 -13.86 -21.98 10.09
C VAL A 770 -15.12 -21.44 10.81
N LEU A 771 -16.29 -21.50 10.16
CA LEU A 771 -17.59 -21.15 10.74
C LEU A 771 -18.59 -22.30 10.62
N ASP A 772 -19.17 -22.67 11.76
CA ASP A 772 -20.32 -23.56 11.84
C ASP A 772 -21.61 -22.75 11.68
N ILE A 773 -22.46 -23.15 10.74
CA ILE A 773 -23.78 -22.54 10.50
C ILE A 773 -24.81 -23.41 11.20
N ILE A 774 -25.29 -22.94 12.36
CA ILE A 774 -26.12 -23.73 13.27
C ILE A 774 -27.58 -23.73 12.82
N GLU A 775 -28.08 -22.57 12.39
CA GLU A 775 -29.49 -22.33 12.10
C GLU A 775 -29.62 -21.18 11.10
N CYS A 776 -30.57 -21.27 10.17
CA CYS A 776 -30.89 -20.19 9.24
C CYS A 776 -32.40 -20.01 9.11
N GLY A 777 -32.82 -18.75 8.93
CA GLY A 777 -34.22 -18.36 8.95
C GLY A 777 -34.54 -17.15 8.10
N VAL A 778 -35.79 -17.07 7.65
CA VAL A 778 -36.30 -16.07 6.72
C VAL A 778 -37.63 -15.50 7.22
N GLN A 779 -37.74 -14.18 7.11
CA GLN A 779 -39.00 -13.42 7.18
C GLN A 779 -39.31 -12.91 5.76
N ILE A 780 -40.51 -13.17 5.25
CA ILE A 780 -40.95 -12.68 3.93
C ILE A 780 -41.58 -11.29 4.13
N LEU A 781 -41.18 -10.30 3.33
CA LEU A 781 -41.57 -8.90 3.55
C LEU A 781 -42.69 -8.48 2.58
N THR A 782 -43.90 -8.27 3.09
CA THR A 782 -45.01 -7.72 2.30
C THR A 782 -44.89 -6.20 2.18
N ASP A 783 -45.41 -5.63 1.08
CA ASP A 783 -45.24 -4.20 0.79
C ASP A 783 -46.07 -3.25 1.67
N GLU A 784 -46.88 -3.78 2.60
CA GLU A 784 -47.68 -3.01 3.56
C GLU A 784 -46.95 -2.76 4.90
N SER A 785 -45.79 -3.38 5.16
CA SER A 785 -45.16 -3.39 6.49
C SER A 785 -44.33 -2.15 6.86
N ASP A 786 -44.25 -1.13 6.00
CA ASP A 786 -43.59 0.16 6.31
C ASP A 786 -44.54 1.16 7.02
N GLY A 787 -45.79 0.75 7.31
CA GLY A 787 -46.72 1.49 8.18
C GLY A 787 -46.38 1.37 9.68
N SER A 788 -46.53 2.47 10.43
CA SER A 788 -46.18 2.54 11.84
C SER A 788 -47.28 2.01 12.78
N ASN A 789 -47.33 0.70 13.00
CA ASN A 789 -48.15 0.13 14.06
C ASN A 789 -47.42 0.17 15.41
N ASN A 790 -48.02 0.90 16.36
CA ASN A 790 -47.78 0.73 17.79
C ASN A 790 -48.75 -0.35 18.28
N GLU A 791 -48.24 -1.52 18.68
CA GLU A 791 -49.00 -2.51 19.43
C GLU A 791 -48.56 -2.45 20.90
N SER A 792 -49.54 -2.34 21.80
CA SER A 792 -49.36 -2.17 23.23
C SER A 792 -49.59 -3.51 23.94
N ASP A 793 -48.52 -4.19 24.30
CA ASP A 793 -48.60 -5.43 25.08
C ASP A 793 -49.01 -5.12 26.53
N GLU A 794 -50.28 -5.35 26.87
CA GLU A 794 -50.69 -5.60 28.25
C GLU A 794 -50.18 -6.98 28.67
N ALA A 795 -49.35 -7.03 29.71
CA ALA A 795 -48.94 -8.27 30.37
C ALA A 795 -49.17 -8.15 31.88
N SER A 796 -50.01 -9.03 32.42
CA SER A 796 -50.35 -9.07 33.83
C SER A 796 -49.37 -9.99 34.60
N ASP A 797 -48.56 -9.42 35.47
CA ASP A 797 -47.84 -10.19 36.49
C ASP A 797 -48.60 -10.16 37.82
N LYS A 798 -48.75 -11.34 38.43
CA LYS A 798 -49.23 -11.52 39.79
C LYS A 798 -48.08 -12.05 40.64
N GLU A 799 -47.57 -11.24 41.56
CA GLU A 799 -46.85 -11.74 42.73
C GLU A 799 -47.55 -11.30 44.02
N SER A 800 -47.29 -12.03 45.10
CA SER A 800 -48.17 -12.14 46.27
C SER A 800 -47.87 -11.15 47.39
N ASP A 801 -48.89 -10.88 48.20
CA ASP A 801 -48.83 -10.00 49.36
C ASP A 801 -47.81 -10.40 50.42
N CYS A 802 -47.19 -9.39 51.04
CA CYS A 802 -46.82 -9.41 52.45
C CYS A 802 -47.08 -8.03 53.07
N GLU A 803 -47.73 -8.00 54.24
CA GLU A 803 -48.44 -6.82 54.74
C GLU A 803 -47.59 -5.81 55.54
N SER A 804 -48.17 -4.59 55.64
CA SER A 804 -48.19 -3.64 56.78
C SER A 804 -47.38 -2.34 56.64
N GLY A 805 -47.95 -1.21 57.14
CA GLY A 805 -47.22 0.07 57.28
C GLY A 805 -47.93 1.40 56.92
N GLU A 806 -49.13 1.63 57.47
CA GLU A 806 -49.77 2.94 57.78
C GLU A 806 -49.39 4.28 57.06
N ALA A 807 -50.41 4.83 56.36
CA ALA A 807 -51.02 6.16 56.58
C ALA A 807 -50.39 7.51 56.10
N SER A 808 -51.29 8.34 55.53
CA SER A 808 -51.30 9.84 55.48
C SER A 808 -50.30 10.55 54.54
N SER A 809 -50.57 11.75 53.99
CA SER A 809 -51.84 12.47 53.70
C SER A 809 -51.55 13.72 52.83
N ASN A 810 -52.59 14.29 52.21
CA ASN A 810 -52.65 15.66 51.63
C ASN A 810 -51.80 15.94 50.36
N LYS A 811 -51.99 17.06 49.64
CA LYS A 811 -53.18 17.76 49.08
C LYS A 811 -52.69 19.06 48.39
N GLU A 812 -53.60 19.78 47.75
CA GLU A 812 -53.41 21.09 47.08
C GLU A 812 -52.48 21.02 45.84
N ASP A 813 -52.92 21.30 44.61
CA ASP A 813 -53.78 22.36 44.04
C ASP A 813 -53.09 23.73 44.00
N ASP A 814 -52.89 24.27 42.79
CA ASP A 814 -53.08 25.69 42.48
C ASP A 814 -53.21 25.91 40.95
N GLU A 815 -54.04 26.87 40.54
CA GLU A 815 -54.31 27.23 39.13
C GLU A 815 -53.58 28.52 38.73
N GLU A 816 -53.24 28.67 37.43
CA GLU A 816 -53.56 29.82 36.55
C GLU A 816 -52.89 29.56 35.19
N SER A 817 -53.62 29.34 34.08
CA SER A 817 -54.46 30.30 33.34
C SER A 817 -53.69 31.49 32.78
N TYR A 818 -53.60 31.59 31.44
CA TYR A 818 -54.27 32.65 30.67
C TYR A 818 -54.29 32.31 29.16
N LYS A 819 -55.30 32.82 28.42
CA LYS A 819 -55.53 32.56 26.99
C LYS A 819 -55.58 33.84 26.16
N SER A 820 -54.94 33.82 24.99
CA SER A 820 -55.38 34.51 23.75
C SER A 820 -54.53 33.95 22.59
N GLN A 821 -55.07 33.49 21.46
CA GLN A 821 -55.83 34.21 20.40
C GLN A 821 -55.01 35.34 19.76
N SER A 822 -54.81 35.51 18.45
CA SER A 822 -55.06 34.79 17.16
C SER A 822 -55.45 35.86 16.12
N ARG A 823 -55.21 35.62 14.82
CA ARG A 823 -55.53 36.52 13.65
C ARG A 823 -54.50 37.64 13.40
N GLU A 824 -54.33 38.18 12.19
CA GLU A 824 -54.84 37.79 10.85
C GLU A 824 -53.81 38.13 9.74
N ALA A 825 -54.15 37.93 8.46
CA ALA A 825 -53.24 38.03 7.32
C ALA A 825 -53.33 39.36 6.53
N SER A 826 -52.37 39.59 5.62
CA SER A 826 -52.41 40.63 4.58
C SER A 826 -51.63 40.17 3.33
N GLU A 827 -52.20 40.37 2.15
CA GLU A 827 -51.60 40.05 0.84
C GLU A 827 -51.09 41.32 0.12
N GLU A 828 -50.03 41.18 -0.67
CA GLU A 828 -49.66 42.00 -1.86
C GLU A 828 -48.58 41.18 -2.61
N LYS A 829 -48.57 40.88 -3.93
CA LYS A 829 -49.06 41.53 -5.18
C LYS A 829 -48.31 42.79 -5.59
N ASP A 830 -47.99 43.04 -6.87
CA ASP A 830 -47.79 42.21 -8.09
C ASP A 830 -46.54 42.86 -8.79
N GLU A 831 -45.91 42.50 -9.92
CA GLU A 831 -46.19 41.77 -11.19
C GLU A 831 -44.93 40.92 -11.57
N GLY A 832 -44.79 40.19 -12.70
CA GLY A 832 -45.62 39.99 -13.89
C GLY A 832 -44.88 40.39 -15.20
N ILE A 833 -44.67 39.42 -16.10
CA ILE A 833 -44.47 39.53 -17.58
C ILE A 833 -44.42 38.10 -18.15
N SER A 834 -45.02 37.89 -19.32
CA SER A 834 -45.24 36.57 -19.95
C SER A 834 -45.04 36.61 -21.48
N ASP A 835 -45.19 35.42 -22.10
CA ASP A 835 -45.38 35.17 -23.54
C ASP A 835 -44.15 35.42 -24.44
N ASP A 836 -43.97 34.76 -25.59
CA ASP A 836 -44.79 33.80 -26.35
C ASP A 836 -43.99 32.49 -26.60
N GLY A 837 -44.56 31.38 -27.09
CA GLY A 837 -45.93 31.12 -27.55
C GLY A 837 -46.11 29.65 -27.95
N ASN A 838 -47.35 29.23 -28.21
CA ASN A 838 -47.75 27.81 -28.25
C ASN A 838 -47.96 27.28 -29.68
N HIS A 839 -47.68 25.99 -29.96
CA HIS A 839 -48.21 25.30 -31.15
C HIS A 839 -48.18 23.76 -31.03
N GLU A 840 -49.36 23.14 -31.05
CA GLU A 840 -49.50 21.68 -31.08
C GLU A 840 -49.28 21.08 -32.48
N SER A 841 -48.77 19.83 -32.53
CA SER A 841 -49.17 18.87 -33.57
C SER A 841 -48.98 17.43 -33.08
N LEU A 842 -49.85 16.51 -33.50
CA LEU A 842 -49.87 15.13 -32.99
C LEU A 842 -48.95 14.21 -33.82
N SER A 843 -48.25 13.26 -33.18
CA SER A 843 -48.73 11.85 -33.14
C SER A 843 -47.70 10.77 -32.71
N ARG A 844 -48.27 9.69 -32.14
CA ARG A 844 -47.90 8.26 -32.28
C ARG A 844 -46.56 7.69 -31.74
N LYS A 845 -46.77 6.73 -30.84
CA LYS A 845 -46.09 5.42 -30.62
C LYS A 845 -44.86 5.35 -29.71
N ARG A 846 -45.07 4.62 -28.61
CA ARG A 846 -44.04 3.96 -27.76
C ARG A 846 -43.01 3.18 -28.59
N LYS A 847 -41.73 3.27 -28.20
CA LYS A 847 -40.78 2.13 -28.23
C LYS A 847 -40.06 2.04 -26.87
N ARG A 848 -39.72 0.83 -26.46
CA ARG A 848 -39.03 0.55 -25.20
C ARG A 848 -37.55 0.94 -25.30
N ILE A 849 -36.98 1.47 -24.22
CA ILE A 849 -35.55 1.34 -23.93
C ILE A 849 -35.44 0.38 -22.74
N THR A 850 -34.67 -0.69 -22.90
CA THR A 850 -34.43 -1.70 -21.87
C THR A 850 -33.13 -1.38 -21.14
N SER A 851 -33.22 -1.04 -19.85
CA SER A 851 -32.06 -0.90 -18.97
C SER A 851 -31.46 -2.26 -18.66
N ALA A 852 -30.22 -2.51 -19.10
CA ALA A 852 -29.47 -3.69 -18.68
C ALA A 852 -29.01 -3.56 -17.20
N PRO A 853 -28.90 -4.66 -16.44
CA PRO A 853 -28.41 -4.60 -15.06
C PRO A 853 -26.91 -4.29 -15.04
N ILE A 854 -26.51 -3.24 -14.32
CA ILE A 854 -25.09 -2.95 -14.07
C ILE A 854 -24.64 -3.79 -12.87
N ALA A 855 -23.81 -4.80 -13.13
CA ALA A 855 -23.16 -5.58 -12.07
C ALA A 855 -22.02 -4.76 -11.45
N VAL A 856 -22.33 -3.97 -10.42
CA VAL A 856 -21.32 -3.23 -9.62
C VAL A 856 -20.77 -4.17 -8.55
N ALA A 857 -19.53 -4.60 -8.72
CA ALA A 857 -18.77 -5.18 -7.62
C ALA A 857 -18.38 -4.05 -6.65
N PHE A 858 -18.95 -4.07 -5.44
CA PHE A 858 -18.46 -3.20 -4.36
C PHE A 858 -17.12 -3.73 -3.86
N SER A 859 -16.04 -3.10 -4.32
CA SER A 859 -14.78 -3.14 -3.58
C SER A 859 -15.02 -2.48 -2.22
N PHE A 860 -15.12 -3.28 -1.17
CA PHE A 860 -14.93 -2.76 0.18
C PHE A 860 -13.58 -2.04 0.22
N VAL A 861 -13.55 -0.85 0.83
CA VAL A 861 -12.28 -0.24 1.22
C VAL A 861 -11.75 -1.07 2.38
N VAL A 862 -11.03 -2.15 2.03
CA VAL A 862 -10.01 -2.69 2.92
C VAL A 862 -9.09 -1.53 3.22
N VAL A 863 -9.04 -1.15 4.50
CA VAL A 863 -7.99 -0.27 4.99
C VAL A 863 -6.73 -1.11 4.97
N ASP A 864 -6.10 -1.18 3.79
CA ASP A 864 -4.80 -1.81 3.57
C ASP A 864 -3.77 -0.87 4.22
N ALA A 865 -3.78 -0.86 5.56
CA ALA A 865 -2.69 -0.34 6.35
C ALA A 865 -1.44 -1.05 5.84
N THR A 866 -0.44 -0.28 5.41
CA THR A 866 0.79 -0.80 4.82
C THR A 866 1.90 -0.93 5.88
N PRO A 867 2.12 -2.10 6.49
CA PRO A 867 3.36 -2.45 7.18
C PRO A 867 4.12 -3.55 6.37
N PRO A 868 5.42 -3.81 6.65
CA PRO A 868 6.44 -3.33 5.72
C PRO A 868 7.41 -4.45 5.29
N PRO A 869 8.73 -4.19 5.21
CA PRO A 869 9.56 -4.36 6.43
C PRO A 869 10.68 -3.29 6.58
N THR A 870 11.22 -2.99 7.76
CA THR A 870 10.87 -3.36 9.16
C THR A 870 11.55 -2.38 10.11
N TYR A 871 10.85 -2.00 11.19
CA TYR A 871 11.51 -1.70 12.47
C TYR A 871 11.03 -2.71 13.50
N GLY A 872 11.95 -3.55 13.96
CA GLY A 872 11.68 -4.61 14.92
C GLY A 872 11.51 -4.03 16.32
N PHE A 873 10.29 -3.68 16.70
CA PHE A 873 9.99 -3.39 18.10
C PHE A 873 9.92 -4.71 18.88
N HIS A 874 10.81 -4.86 19.86
CA HIS A 874 10.67 -5.91 20.88
C HIS A 874 9.36 -5.70 21.64
N MET A 875 8.42 -6.64 21.50
CA MET A 875 7.59 -6.99 22.64
C MET A 875 8.47 -7.77 23.61
N ARG A 876 8.61 -7.27 24.84
CA ARG A 876 8.93 -8.17 25.95
C ARG A 876 7.72 -9.08 26.13
N ILE A 877 7.97 -10.38 26.17
CA ILE A 877 7.07 -11.32 26.80
C ILE A 877 7.64 -11.47 28.20
N ASP A 878 6.99 -10.84 29.18
CA ASP A 878 7.23 -11.14 30.58
C ASP A 878 6.44 -12.44 30.86
N GLU A 879 7.15 -13.56 31.05
CA GLU A 879 6.53 -14.84 31.39
C GLU A 879 6.40 -14.97 32.91
N ASP A 880 5.17 -14.91 33.42
CA ASP A 880 4.87 -15.17 34.84
C ASP A 880 5.07 -16.66 35.18
N GLU A 881 6.11 -16.99 35.96
CA GLU A 881 6.24 -18.34 36.54
C GLU A 881 5.19 -18.59 37.64
N PRO A 882 4.46 -19.72 37.62
CA PRO A 882 3.52 -20.07 38.69
C PRO A 882 4.24 -20.66 39.92
N SER A 883 4.09 -20.00 41.05
CA SER A 883 4.74 -20.39 42.32
C SER A 883 4.25 -21.74 42.87
N ASN A 884 5.17 -22.71 43.02
CA ASN A 884 5.13 -23.81 43.98
C ASN A 884 6.57 -24.35 44.18
N GLY A 885 7.11 -24.62 45.36
CA GLY A 885 6.50 -24.57 46.70
C GLY A 885 6.84 -25.78 47.56
N PHE A 886 8.13 -26.05 47.81
CA PHE A 886 8.57 -27.12 48.73
C PHE A 886 9.78 -26.70 49.60
N HIS A 887 10.16 -27.54 50.56
CA HIS A 887 10.65 -27.12 51.88
C HIS A 887 12.00 -27.75 52.31
N MET A 888 12.62 -27.15 53.33
CA MET A 888 13.84 -27.56 54.08
C MET A 888 15.17 -27.34 53.32
N ARG A 889 16.21 -26.69 53.88
CA ARG A 889 16.94 -26.83 55.17
C ARG A 889 17.67 -28.15 55.34
N ILE A 890 19.00 -28.09 55.40
CA ILE A 890 19.85 -28.43 56.55
C ILE A 890 21.23 -27.76 56.33
N ASP A 891 22.00 -27.60 57.41
CA ASP A 891 23.21 -26.78 57.52
C ASP A 891 24.50 -27.65 57.43
N GLU A 892 25.60 -27.22 58.07
CA GLU A 892 26.89 -27.94 58.32
C GLU A 892 27.86 -28.00 57.09
N GLU A 893 28.98 -27.24 57.09
CA GLU A 893 30.33 -27.49 57.69
C GLU A 893 31.31 -28.11 56.64
N ASP A 894 32.63 -27.86 56.58
CA ASP A 894 33.55 -27.10 57.45
C ASP A 894 34.83 -26.64 56.68
N ASP A 895 35.63 -25.73 57.27
CA ASP A 895 37.08 -25.45 57.08
C ASP A 895 37.69 -25.21 55.64
N ASP A 896 38.84 -24.55 55.42
CA ASP A 896 40.02 -24.36 56.29
C ASP A 896 40.86 -23.07 55.95
N SER A 897 41.09 -22.25 56.99
CA SER A 897 42.25 -21.38 57.38
C SER A 897 43.17 -20.50 56.47
N PHE A 898 43.81 -19.56 57.20
CA PHE A 898 45.06 -18.79 56.98
C PHE A 898 45.14 -17.57 56.02
N ALA A 899 46.15 -16.72 56.26
CA ALA A 899 46.12 -15.28 56.00
C ALA A 899 47.52 -14.60 55.86
N ASN A 900 47.47 -13.30 55.50
CA ASN A 900 48.46 -12.21 55.68
C ASN A 900 49.78 -12.14 54.87
N GLU A 901 49.98 -10.93 54.28
CA GLU A 901 51.22 -10.10 54.23
C GLU A 901 52.46 -10.67 53.48
N THR A 902 53.37 -9.93 52.80
CA THR A 902 53.74 -8.49 52.68
C THR A 902 54.41 -8.28 51.27
N SER A 903 55.03 -7.20 50.76
CA SER A 903 55.48 -5.85 51.22
C SER A 903 55.70 -4.85 50.04
N GLU A 904 56.29 -3.70 50.37
CA GLU A 904 57.00 -2.63 49.61
C GLU A 904 58.14 -3.17 48.68
N SER A 905 58.87 -2.41 47.81
CA SER A 905 59.19 -0.96 47.68
C SER A 905 59.66 -0.59 46.22
N GLU A 906 59.39 0.60 45.64
CA GLU A 906 60.14 1.89 45.55
C GLU A 906 61.14 2.17 44.36
N PHE A 907 61.01 3.38 43.79
CA PHE A 907 61.95 4.32 43.10
C PHE A 907 62.87 3.98 41.89
N GLY A 908 63.01 4.97 40.98
CA GLY A 908 64.07 5.10 39.94
C GLY A 908 63.78 6.23 38.91
N GLU A 909 64.75 7.08 38.56
CA GLU A 909 64.59 8.30 37.71
C GLU A 909 65.49 8.31 36.44
N ALA A 910 65.22 9.26 35.53
CA ALA A 910 66.15 9.91 34.55
C ALA A 910 66.72 9.05 33.37
N SER A 911 67.14 9.61 32.22
CA SER A 911 66.96 10.94 31.57
C SER A 911 67.46 10.93 30.10
N ASP A 912 66.89 11.80 29.26
CA ASP A 912 67.42 12.50 28.06
C ASP A 912 68.37 11.81 27.05
N LYS A 913 68.07 11.91 25.73
CA LYS A 913 68.68 12.92 24.82
C LYS A 913 68.16 12.91 23.35
N GLU A 914 68.59 13.91 22.59
CA GLU A 914 68.04 14.42 21.32
C GLU A 914 68.87 14.06 20.06
N ASP A 915 68.43 14.63 18.91
CA ASP A 915 69.17 15.03 17.69
C ASP A 915 69.14 14.14 16.41
N ASN A 916 68.40 14.66 15.41
CA ASN A 916 68.77 14.89 13.99
C ASN A 916 69.19 13.69 13.07
N GLU A 917 69.26 13.81 11.73
CA GLU A 917 69.21 14.97 10.81
C GLU A 917 68.57 14.64 9.43
N GLU A 918 68.68 15.59 8.48
CA GLU A 918 68.23 15.61 7.07
C GLU A 918 69.00 14.60 6.16
N GLY A 919 68.65 14.32 4.89
CA GLY A 919 67.60 14.83 3.99
C GLY A 919 67.82 14.38 2.52
N GLU A 920 67.17 15.07 1.58
CA GLU A 920 67.37 15.08 0.10
C GLU A 920 67.21 13.75 -0.72
N GLU A 921 67.30 13.76 -2.06
CA GLU A 921 66.37 14.29 -3.10
C GLU A 921 66.73 13.66 -4.48
N PHE A 922 65.90 13.88 -5.53
CA PHE A 922 66.10 13.52 -6.96
C PHE A 922 66.15 12.02 -7.37
N GLU A 923 65.98 11.63 -8.64
CA GLU A 923 64.98 11.96 -9.70
C GLU A 923 65.21 10.98 -10.88
N SER A 924 64.25 10.90 -11.83
CA SER A 924 64.45 10.49 -13.25
C SER A 924 64.63 8.97 -13.53
N LEU A 925 64.37 8.41 -14.72
CA LEU A 925 63.57 8.80 -15.92
C LEU A 925 63.42 7.55 -16.85
N PHE A 926 62.70 7.69 -17.98
CA PHE A 926 62.60 6.79 -19.17
C PHE A 926 61.78 5.48 -18.96
N GLU A 927 60.75 5.15 -19.78
CA GLU A 927 60.67 4.83 -21.24
C GLU A 927 61.16 3.41 -21.59
N ASP A 928 60.56 2.63 -22.50
CA ASP A 928 59.27 2.70 -23.24
C ASP A 928 59.01 1.32 -23.92
N ARG A 929 57.74 0.97 -24.27
CA ARG A 929 57.37 -0.15 -25.21
C ARG A 929 57.84 -1.58 -24.84
N ASP A 930 57.73 -2.65 -25.65
CA ASP A 930 56.59 -3.37 -26.29
C ASP A 930 56.98 -4.90 -26.26
N GLU A 931 56.37 -5.95 -26.84
CA GLU A 931 55.29 -6.18 -27.82
C GLU A 931 54.74 -7.65 -27.69
N ASP A 932 53.44 -7.88 -27.95
CA ASP A 932 52.84 -9.07 -28.63
C ASP A 932 52.84 -10.56 -28.13
N ASN A 933 51.81 -11.29 -28.63
CA ASN A 933 51.67 -12.74 -28.93
C ASN A 933 51.38 -13.85 -27.86
N ALA A 934 50.07 -14.08 -27.66
CA ALA A 934 49.28 -15.33 -27.73
C ALA A 934 49.91 -16.76 -27.74
N HIS A 935 49.27 -17.69 -27.00
CA HIS A 935 48.63 -18.90 -27.58
C HIS A 935 47.65 -19.61 -26.60
N ASP A 936 46.98 -20.67 -27.08
CA ASP A 936 45.87 -21.42 -26.45
C ASP A 936 46.29 -22.42 -25.36
N GLY A 937 45.32 -22.85 -24.53
CA GLY A 937 45.42 -23.98 -23.61
C GLY A 937 44.08 -24.32 -22.94
N ASP A 938 43.58 -25.55 -23.12
CA ASP A 938 42.20 -25.96 -22.79
C ASP A 938 42.13 -27.13 -21.78
N TYR A 939 40.99 -27.27 -21.10
CA TYR A 939 40.57 -28.32 -20.14
C TYR A 939 41.40 -28.55 -18.84
N GLY A 940 40.69 -28.64 -17.69
CA GLY A 940 41.31 -29.10 -16.44
C GLY A 940 40.43 -29.02 -15.18
N SER A 941 39.44 -29.92 -15.03
CA SER A 941 38.64 -30.04 -13.79
C SER A 941 39.28 -31.00 -12.78
N ILE A 942 39.31 -30.65 -11.47
CA ILE A 942 38.96 -31.52 -10.32
C ILE A 942 39.08 -30.76 -8.98
N SER A 943 38.31 -31.14 -7.97
CA SER A 943 38.30 -30.53 -6.62
C SER A 943 39.18 -31.23 -5.58
N SER A 944 39.80 -30.48 -4.67
CA SER A 944 39.81 -30.71 -3.19
C SER A 944 40.68 -29.62 -2.52
N LYS A 945 40.16 -28.79 -1.60
CA LYS A 945 39.92 -28.97 -0.14
C LYS A 945 41.16 -28.76 0.78
N PHE A 946 40.97 -27.82 1.71
CA PHE A 946 41.42 -27.75 3.12
C PHE A 946 42.72 -27.04 3.58
N LEU A 947 42.47 -26.24 4.64
CA LEU A 947 43.23 -25.98 5.88
C LEU A 947 44.21 -24.79 6.00
N HIS A 948 43.92 -23.99 7.04
CA HIS A 948 44.64 -22.85 7.63
C HIS A 948 44.81 -21.60 6.74
N MET A 949 44.75 -20.38 7.30
CA MET A 949 44.49 -19.97 8.69
C MET A 949 43.08 -19.40 8.87
#